data_AF-A0A964I968-F1
#
_entry.id   AF-A0A964I968-F1
#
_cell.length_a   1.000
_cell.length_b   1.000
_cell.length_c   1.000
_cell.angle_alpha   90.00
_cell.angle_beta   90.00
_cell.angle_gamma   90.00
#
_symmetry.space_group_name_H-M   'P 1'
#
loop_
_entity.id
_entity.type
_entity.pdbx_description
1 polymer ?
#
loop_
_entity_poly.entity_id
_entity_poly.type
_entity_poly.pdbx_seq_one_letter_code
_entity_poly.pdbx_strand_id
1 'polypeptide(L)'
;MWGIHFKHLRVGAVAAALVGSLLSAPSAQALFLEIPATQWGHIYAGTNPVTTTTPRSKFAVGVAKSTFNVTYNNFPDWAKKEVQAAVDVWSANFASTVVINVDASWGRSSSWGILGSARPANFFSSFAGAPDQSLWYASALANALAGKDLDKANPDIIIQVNSSGGWNTRGDGMPSQREYDLASVFLHEIAHGLGFLSNDAYDTYFSIASLDQPTPYDAFAQTPDGQRLADLPTPSKELAQALMAPLVWSGTNAIKANGGVKPKLYTPSRYEPGSSTSHLDEATFSKSGLDSVMTPNLDPGEIFKEPGPLLLAMIEDMRSKPPAGIATGLPQVPRNVQAFTADSSALISFDPPVNLRTAQISEYIVKNVKTGVENKALSSPVVVTGLKNGTSYTFTVVAKNALGVSEAATTKATIPQAGWKSTVLDSGADGKSVASTTFNGKPAIAYTDTKSGDLKLATFDGKVWKKVTVDGAGGTSGRTSHAINSPVSLCVNGSGTKQLLHIFYSDATDKDLRYATYNGKSFVFEVVDGDGPVVNNYEDPNRVRTSSDVSVTNACVTNAGSVQVFYRDESQGILLGAVKSAANPWVYELVDGDRKTDGRSTGDVGFHLQATFDSGKTYVVYDSVVTVNQKKEISSGAVRVATRVGTDATAWSYQTLDISTDNASVFGYDVAISKVNGDVMLAWLATSVTSFPKPDQIRWVMLSAPLNISKMTTENFGTPGAYLSIDGKTIVFNCQERLCALDTSKSDIGQSAIRLVRSSQSVEPTQSAWVSVNKVKYLLATVSNKLALLKP
;
A
#
# COMPACT_ATOMS: atom_id res chain seq x y z
N MET A 1 -39.95 -51.85 -41.98
CA MET A 1 -41.36 -51.68 -41.58
C MET A 1 -41.34 -51.43 -40.08
N TRP A 2 -41.57 -50.26 -39.50
CA TRP A 2 -42.37 -49.09 -39.85
C TRP A 2 -41.58 -47.80 -39.59
N GLY A 3 -41.84 -46.77 -40.39
CA GLY A 3 -41.70 -45.38 -39.94
C GLY A 3 -43.08 -44.80 -39.70
N ILE A 4 -43.17 -43.72 -38.92
CA ILE A 4 -44.11 -42.59 -39.11
C ILE A 4 -43.55 -41.39 -38.32
N HIS A 5 -43.46 -40.26 -39.02
CA HIS A 5 -43.14 -38.92 -38.54
C HIS A 5 -44.24 -38.31 -37.66
N PHE A 6 -43.88 -37.39 -36.77
CA PHE A 6 -44.57 -36.08 -36.71
C PHE A 6 -43.63 -34.98 -36.22
N LYS A 7 -43.63 -33.88 -36.98
CA LYS A 7 -42.93 -32.60 -36.75
C LYS A 7 -43.73 -31.69 -35.81
N HIS A 8 -42.98 -30.77 -35.21
CA HIS A 8 -43.31 -29.39 -34.79
C HIS A 8 -43.55 -29.09 -33.30
N LEU A 9 -42.99 -27.94 -32.93
CA LEU A 9 -43.15 -27.11 -31.71
C LEU A 9 -42.34 -27.50 -30.46
N ARG A 10 -41.20 -26.83 -30.26
CA ARG A 10 -41.14 -25.64 -29.36
C ARG A 10 -39.74 -25.02 -29.32
N VAL A 11 -39.61 -23.94 -30.08
CA VAL A 11 -38.74 -22.78 -29.79
C VAL A 11 -39.09 -22.32 -28.37
N GLY A 12 -38.23 -22.58 -27.39
CA GLY A 12 -38.56 -22.25 -25.99
C GLY A 12 -37.76 -22.99 -24.92
N ALA A 13 -36.43 -23.11 -25.07
CA ALA A 13 -35.58 -23.66 -24.00
C ALA A 13 -34.18 -23.04 -23.88
N VAL A 14 -33.81 -22.07 -24.74
CA VAL A 14 -32.49 -21.40 -24.67
C VAL A 14 -32.57 -19.97 -24.10
N ALA A 15 -33.77 -19.39 -24.02
CA ALA A 15 -33.97 -18.05 -23.45
C ALA A 15 -34.11 -18.05 -21.90
N ALA A 16 -34.27 -19.20 -21.26
CA ALA A 16 -34.41 -19.30 -19.80
C ALA A 16 -33.08 -19.54 -19.06
N ALA A 17 -32.01 -19.93 -19.77
CA ALA A 17 -30.67 -20.12 -19.18
C ALA A 17 -29.82 -18.83 -19.20
N LEU A 18 -30.29 -17.76 -19.84
CA LEU A 18 -29.57 -16.48 -20.02
C LEU A 18 -30.11 -15.31 -19.18
N VAL A 19 -31.12 -15.55 -18.33
CA VAL A 19 -31.73 -14.52 -17.47
C VAL A 19 -31.41 -14.75 -15.98
N GLY A 20 -30.80 -15.89 -15.62
CA GLY A 20 -30.46 -16.23 -14.22
C GLY A 20 -29.05 -15.86 -13.74
N SER A 21 -28.16 -15.38 -14.60
CA SER A 21 -26.76 -15.06 -14.23
C SER A 21 -26.48 -13.56 -14.06
N LEU A 22 -27.52 -12.74 -13.96
CA LEU A 22 -27.42 -11.28 -13.77
C LEU A 22 -27.57 -10.85 -12.31
N LEU A 23 -27.08 -11.61 -11.33
CA LEU A 23 -27.02 -11.14 -9.94
C LEU A 23 -25.83 -11.74 -9.18
N SER A 24 -24.64 -11.22 -9.49
CA SER A 24 -23.56 -10.91 -8.53
C SER A 24 -22.28 -10.71 -9.33
N ALA A 25 -21.94 -9.46 -9.66
CA ALA A 25 -20.55 -9.17 -9.97
C ALA A 25 -19.72 -9.61 -8.75
N PRO A 26 -18.61 -10.37 -8.92
CA PRO A 26 -17.71 -10.59 -7.81
C PRO A 26 -17.28 -9.20 -7.30
N SER A 27 -17.57 -8.91 -6.04
CA SER A 27 -17.08 -7.70 -5.40
C SER A 27 -15.57 -7.68 -5.57
N ALA A 28 -15.03 -6.60 -6.15
CA ALA A 28 -13.60 -6.34 -6.10
C ALA A 28 -13.16 -6.51 -4.64
N GLN A 29 -12.25 -7.44 -4.37
CA GLN A 29 -11.70 -7.59 -3.03
C GLN A 29 -10.99 -6.28 -2.71
N ALA A 30 -11.47 -5.56 -1.71
CA ALA A 30 -10.76 -4.42 -1.17
C ALA A 30 -9.35 -4.89 -0.80
N LEU A 31 -8.34 -4.13 -1.22
CA LEU A 31 -6.99 -4.28 -0.68
C LEU A 31 -7.11 -4.05 0.83
N PHE A 32 -6.78 -5.07 1.62
CA PHE A 32 -6.70 -4.93 3.06
C PHE A 32 -5.49 -4.05 3.42
N LEU A 33 -5.51 -3.46 4.60
CA LEU A 33 -4.38 -2.70 5.13
C LEU A 33 -3.46 -3.63 5.92
N GLU A 34 -2.16 -3.37 5.85
CA GLU A 34 -1.12 -4.12 6.55
C GLU A 34 -0.09 -3.15 7.13
N ILE A 35 0.37 -3.44 8.35
CA ILE A 35 1.45 -2.71 9.01
C ILE A 35 2.34 -3.68 9.81
N PRO A 36 3.63 -3.38 9.98
CA PRO A 36 4.48 -4.11 10.91
C PRO A 36 4.04 -3.87 12.36
N ALA A 37 3.97 -4.94 13.13
CA ALA A 37 3.82 -4.83 14.58
C ALA A 37 5.16 -4.42 15.20
N THR A 38 5.14 -3.49 16.15
CA THR A 38 6.36 -2.98 16.81
C THR A 38 6.34 -3.15 18.32
N GLN A 39 5.16 -3.35 18.90
CA GLN A 39 4.99 -3.61 20.32
C GLN A 39 5.29 -5.07 20.64
N TRP A 40 5.97 -5.29 21.77
CA TRP A 40 6.30 -6.60 22.31
C TRP A 40 5.54 -6.82 23.60
N GLY A 41 4.93 -7.99 23.76
CA GLY A 41 4.55 -8.51 25.07
C GLY A 41 5.77 -9.11 25.77
N HIS A 42 5.78 -9.08 27.09
CA HIS A 42 6.88 -9.59 27.91
C HIS A 42 6.37 -10.39 29.10
N ILE A 43 6.92 -11.59 29.28
CA ILE A 43 6.88 -12.29 30.57
C ILE A 43 8.16 -12.04 31.37
N TYR A 44 7.98 -11.54 32.60
CA TYR A 44 9.05 -11.20 33.51
C TYR A 44 9.39 -12.33 34.47
N ALA A 45 10.65 -12.37 34.87
CA ALA A 45 11.17 -13.26 35.90
C ALA A 45 10.66 -12.83 37.27
N GLY A 46 9.71 -13.60 37.81
CA GLY A 46 9.23 -13.45 39.18
C GLY A 46 10.32 -13.78 40.21
N THR A 47 10.06 -13.46 41.48
CA THR A 47 11.06 -13.61 42.56
C THR A 47 10.56 -14.42 43.75
N ASN A 48 9.35 -14.98 43.68
CA ASN A 48 8.74 -15.73 44.79
C ASN A 48 8.70 -17.23 44.46
N PRO A 49 9.67 -18.06 44.92
CA PRO A 49 9.71 -19.46 44.54
C PRO A 49 8.48 -20.24 45.00
N VAL A 50 7.95 -21.08 44.10
CA VAL A 50 6.83 -21.97 44.41
C VAL A 50 7.31 -23.14 45.27
N THR A 51 6.66 -23.37 46.42
CA THR A 51 7.10 -24.37 47.41
C THR A 51 6.70 -25.80 47.04
N THR A 52 5.71 -25.97 46.17
CA THR A 52 5.22 -27.27 45.68
C THR A 52 4.94 -27.21 44.19
N THR A 53 5.74 -27.92 43.39
CA THR A 53 5.57 -28.01 41.94
C THR A 53 4.89 -29.33 41.60
N THR A 54 3.76 -29.28 40.89
CA THR A 54 3.18 -30.49 40.27
C THR A 54 3.60 -30.55 38.82
N PRO A 55 4.16 -31.69 38.34
CA PRO A 55 4.62 -31.79 36.96
C PRO A 55 3.46 -31.54 35.99
N ARG A 56 3.77 -30.97 34.82
CA ARG A 56 2.80 -30.88 33.73
C ARG A 56 2.32 -32.29 33.40
N SER A 57 1.01 -32.54 33.47
CA SER A 57 0.47 -33.83 33.05
C SER A 57 0.86 -34.07 31.60
N LYS A 58 1.31 -35.29 31.26
CA LYS A 58 1.45 -35.71 29.86
C LYS A 58 0.07 -35.59 29.23
N PHE A 59 -0.16 -34.50 28.51
CA PHE A 59 -1.45 -34.16 27.95
C PHE A 59 -1.88 -35.29 27.01
N ALA A 60 -3.13 -35.74 27.09
CA ALA A 60 -3.74 -36.38 25.94
C ALA A 60 -4.04 -35.22 24.98
N VAL A 61 -3.07 -34.88 24.13
CA VAL A 61 -3.22 -33.82 23.12
C VAL A 61 -4.54 -34.10 22.40
N GLY A 62 -5.52 -33.21 22.59
CA GLY A 62 -6.80 -33.33 21.91
C GLY A 62 -6.58 -33.34 20.38
N VAL A 63 -7.63 -33.60 19.61
CA VAL A 63 -7.50 -33.50 18.15
C VAL A 63 -7.07 -32.08 17.78
N ALA A 64 -5.92 -31.94 17.12
CA ALA A 64 -5.37 -30.65 16.71
C ALA A 64 -6.39 -29.88 15.85
N LYS A 65 -6.60 -28.61 16.18
CA LYS A 65 -7.52 -27.68 15.51
C LYS A 65 -6.81 -26.71 14.57
N SER A 66 -5.48 -26.68 14.62
CA SER A 66 -4.61 -25.86 13.77
C SER A 66 -3.26 -26.54 13.60
N THR A 67 -2.47 -26.04 12.65
CA THR A 67 -1.09 -26.47 12.43
C THR A 67 -0.17 -25.29 12.68
N PHE A 68 0.86 -25.49 13.49
CA PHE A 68 1.91 -24.51 13.74
C PHE A 68 3.21 -25.00 13.12
N ASN A 69 3.93 -24.12 12.45
CA ASN A 69 5.26 -24.38 11.91
C ASN A 69 6.26 -23.45 12.59
N VAL A 70 7.26 -24.01 13.28
CA VAL A 70 8.23 -23.22 14.05
C VAL A 70 9.59 -23.23 13.39
N THR A 71 10.09 -22.04 13.08
CA THR A 71 11.49 -21.80 12.73
C THR A 71 12.28 -21.55 14.01
N TYR A 72 13.29 -22.40 14.25
CA TYR A 72 14.13 -22.32 15.44
C TYR A 72 15.49 -21.69 15.13
N ASN A 73 15.76 -20.51 15.69
CA ASN A 73 17.05 -19.83 15.56
C ASN A 73 17.87 -19.96 16.84
N ASN A 74 19.03 -20.63 16.74
CA ASN A 74 20.01 -20.80 17.83
C ASN A 74 19.50 -21.56 19.08
N PHE A 75 18.41 -22.32 18.96
CA PHE A 75 17.88 -23.11 20.08
C PHE A 75 18.71 -24.37 20.38
N PRO A 76 19.00 -24.66 21.66
CA PRO A 76 19.49 -25.98 22.05
C PRO A 76 18.38 -27.04 21.93
N ASP A 77 18.75 -28.30 21.71
CA ASP A 77 17.78 -29.35 21.41
C ASP A 77 16.81 -29.68 22.55
N TRP A 78 17.24 -29.53 23.81
CA TRP A 78 16.34 -29.67 24.96
C TRP A 78 15.23 -28.61 24.93
N ALA A 79 15.58 -27.37 24.56
CA ALA A 79 14.65 -26.26 24.52
C ALA A 79 13.63 -26.43 23.39
N LYS A 80 14.05 -26.90 22.20
CA LYS A 80 13.12 -27.18 21.08
C LYS A 80 11.98 -28.12 21.50
N LYS A 81 12.27 -29.12 22.34
CA LYS A 81 11.26 -30.06 22.86
C LYS A 81 10.25 -29.38 23.77
N GLU A 82 10.72 -28.48 24.65
CA GLU A 82 9.84 -27.69 25.52
C GLU A 82 8.96 -26.72 24.71
N VAL A 83 9.53 -26.08 23.69
CA VAL A 83 8.77 -25.23 22.76
C VAL A 83 7.69 -26.05 22.05
N GLN A 84 8.05 -27.22 21.50
CA GLN A 84 7.09 -28.07 20.80
C GLN A 84 5.95 -28.51 21.73
N ALA A 85 6.22 -28.78 23.02
CA ALA A 85 5.16 -29.11 23.97
C ALA A 85 4.14 -27.96 24.15
N ALA A 86 4.59 -26.71 24.17
CA ALA A 86 3.70 -25.54 24.22
C ALA A 86 2.91 -25.37 22.90
N VAL A 87 3.56 -25.62 21.76
CA VAL A 87 2.93 -25.58 20.44
C VAL A 87 1.85 -26.63 20.29
N ASP A 88 2.09 -27.86 20.75
CA ASP A 88 1.11 -28.95 20.72
C ASP A 88 -0.15 -28.58 21.51
N VAL A 89 0.03 -27.95 22.69
CA VAL A 89 -1.08 -27.44 23.50
C VAL A 89 -1.86 -26.35 22.75
N TRP A 90 -1.18 -25.38 22.13
CA TRP A 90 -1.87 -24.34 21.35
C TRP A 90 -2.56 -24.89 20.10
N SER A 91 -1.98 -25.89 19.44
CA SER A 91 -2.58 -26.54 18.27
C SER A 91 -3.94 -27.17 18.57
N ALA A 92 -4.15 -27.67 19.80
CA ALA A 92 -5.40 -28.22 20.27
C ALA A 92 -6.42 -27.16 20.74
N ASN A 93 -5.97 -25.93 20.98
CA ASN A 93 -6.76 -24.90 21.65
C ASN A 93 -7.08 -23.69 20.77
N PHE A 94 -6.33 -23.43 19.71
CA PHE A 94 -6.62 -22.38 18.74
C PHE A 94 -7.04 -22.98 17.40
N ALA A 95 -8.22 -22.59 16.89
CA ALA A 95 -8.74 -23.09 15.62
C ALA A 95 -8.29 -22.22 14.44
N SER A 96 -7.65 -22.84 13.44
CA SER A 96 -7.27 -22.18 12.20
C SER A 96 -7.13 -23.20 11.07
N THR A 97 -7.70 -22.89 9.91
CA THR A 97 -7.49 -23.66 8.68
C THR A 97 -6.21 -23.24 7.95
N VAL A 98 -5.59 -22.14 8.37
CA VAL A 98 -4.33 -21.62 7.84
C VAL A 98 -3.20 -22.01 8.79
N VAL A 99 -2.07 -22.45 8.23
CA VAL A 99 -0.86 -22.77 9.01
C VAL A 99 -0.35 -21.50 9.70
N ILE A 100 -0.01 -21.61 10.98
CA ILE A 100 0.53 -20.51 11.78
C ILE A 100 2.05 -20.64 11.81
N ASN A 101 2.76 -19.73 11.18
CA ASN A 101 4.21 -19.72 11.12
C ASN A 101 4.78 -18.91 12.30
N VAL A 102 5.68 -19.53 13.08
CA VAL A 102 6.32 -18.93 14.24
C VAL A 102 7.82 -18.84 13.99
N ASP A 103 8.38 -17.64 14.15
CA ASP A 103 9.83 -17.43 14.12
C ASP A 103 10.35 -17.22 15.55
N ALA A 104 11.04 -18.22 16.09
CA ALA A 104 11.51 -18.23 17.46
C ALA A 104 13.03 -18.09 17.52
N SER A 105 13.53 -17.17 18.34
CA SER A 105 14.97 -16.95 18.53
C SER A 105 15.43 -17.13 19.98
N TRP A 106 16.59 -17.77 20.14
CA TRP A 106 17.25 -17.99 21.42
C TRP A 106 18.49 -17.10 21.51
N GLY A 107 18.49 -16.12 22.40
CA GLY A 107 19.58 -15.15 22.50
C GLY A 107 19.56 -14.35 23.80
N ARG A 108 20.61 -13.57 24.06
CA ARG A 108 20.65 -12.74 25.28
C ARG A 108 19.66 -11.57 25.16
N SER A 109 18.82 -11.40 26.17
CA SER A 109 17.99 -10.19 26.29
C SER A 109 18.83 -9.01 26.80
N SER A 110 18.48 -7.79 26.38
CA SER A 110 19.04 -6.55 26.90
C SER A 110 18.54 -6.23 28.33
N SER A 111 17.45 -6.84 28.76
CA SER A 111 16.91 -6.75 30.11
C SER A 111 17.02 -8.08 30.84
N TRP A 112 17.68 -8.07 32.00
CA TRP A 112 17.85 -9.26 32.84
C TRP A 112 16.54 -9.79 33.43
N GLY A 113 15.51 -8.94 33.53
CA GLY A 113 14.21 -9.32 34.09
C GLY A 113 13.27 -10.01 33.11
N ILE A 114 13.59 -10.05 31.81
CA ILE A 114 12.70 -10.62 30.79
C ILE A 114 13.09 -12.07 30.51
N LEU A 115 12.13 -12.99 30.62
CA LEU A 115 12.30 -14.41 30.28
C LEU A 115 11.99 -14.66 28.81
N GLY A 116 10.92 -14.05 28.30
CA GLY A 116 10.46 -14.14 26.92
C GLY A 116 9.82 -12.84 26.46
N SER A 117 9.77 -12.68 25.14
CA SER A 117 9.03 -11.61 24.48
C SER A 117 8.40 -12.12 23.19
N ALA A 118 7.20 -11.66 22.87
CA ALA A 118 6.55 -11.99 21.61
C ALA A 118 5.68 -10.88 21.08
N ARG A 119 5.46 -10.98 19.77
CA ARG A 119 4.55 -10.12 19.03
C ARG A 119 4.05 -10.83 17.77
N PRO A 120 2.92 -10.40 17.20
CA PRO A 120 2.64 -10.71 15.80
C PRO A 120 3.73 -10.10 14.89
N ALA A 121 3.91 -10.62 13.69
CA ALA A 121 4.79 -9.97 12.72
C ALA A 121 4.17 -8.69 12.18
N ASN A 122 2.90 -8.77 11.78
CA ASN A 122 2.11 -7.71 11.17
C ASN A 122 0.72 -7.61 11.83
N PHE A 123 0.06 -6.48 11.60
CA PHE A 123 -1.36 -6.32 11.85
C PHE A 123 -2.10 -6.05 10.53
N PHE A 124 -3.32 -6.58 10.42
CA PHE A 124 -4.17 -6.43 9.24
C PHE A 124 -5.48 -5.74 9.58
N SER A 125 -5.99 -4.90 8.67
CA SER A 125 -7.29 -4.24 8.80
C SER A 125 -8.06 -4.25 7.49
N SER A 126 -9.38 -4.01 7.56
CA SER A 126 -10.26 -3.92 6.39
C SER A 126 -10.22 -5.14 5.44
N PHE A 127 -9.96 -6.35 5.98
CA PHE A 127 -9.97 -7.59 5.21
C PHE A 127 -11.33 -8.28 5.26
N ALA A 128 -11.61 -9.09 4.22
CA ALA A 128 -12.82 -9.92 4.17
C ALA A 128 -12.82 -10.94 5.31
N GLY A 129 -13.85 -10.90 6.16
CA GLY A 129 -13.95 -11.75 7.35
C GLY A 129 -13.62 -11.04 8.66
N ALA A 130 -13.07 -9.82 8.65
CA ALA A 130 -12.84 -9.06 9.88
C ALA A 130 -14.17 -8.68 10.56
N PRO A 131 -14.37 -9.04 11.85
CA PRO A 131 -15.60 -8.72 12.60
C PRO A 131 -15.91 -7.22 12.70
N ASP A 132 -14.86 -6.40 12.80
CA ASP A 132 -14.89 -4.96 12.72
C ASP A 132 -13.79 -4.49 11.77
N GLN A 133 -14.16 -3.76 10.72
CA GLN A 133 -13.27 -3.37 9.62
C GLN A 133 -12.32 -2.23 9.99
N SER A 134 -12.53 -1.54 11.12
CA SER A 134 -11.67 -0.45 11.59
C SER A 134 -10.57 -0.86 12.56
N LEU A 135 -10.57 -2.12 13.00
CA LEU A 135 -9.59 -2.65 13.97
C LEU A 135 -8.43 -3.36 13.26
N TRP A 136 -7.32 -3.50 13.98
CA TRP A 136 -6.07 -4.10 13.52
C TRP A 136 -5.85 -5.47 14.17
N TYR A 137 -5.89 -6.53 13.38
CA TYR A 137 -5.84 -7.93 13.85
C TYR A 137 -4.43 -8.49 13.66
N ALA A 138 -3.91 -9.14 14.70
CA ALA A 138 -2.62 -9.86 14.67
C ALA A 138 -2.60 -10.89 13.52
N SER A 139 -1.46 -11.07 12.83
CA SER A 139 -1.33 -11.95 11.65
C SER A 139 -2.05 -13.30 11.79
N ALA A 140 -1.76 -14.06 12.84
CA ALA A 140 -2.37 -15.38 13.05
C ALA A 140 -3.89 -15.31 13.22
N LEU A 141 -4.41 -14.30 13.92
CA LEU A 141 -5.84 -14.09 14.11
C LEU A 141 -6.52 -13.64 12.81
N ALA A 142 -5.89 -12.72 12.08
CA ALA A 142 -6.38 -12.24 10.79
C ALA A 142 -6.46 -13.38 9.76
N ASN A 143 -5.41 -14.19 9.67
CA ASN A 143 -5.34 -15.37 8.80
C ASN A 143 -6.42 -16.40 9.17
N ALA A 144 -6.63 -16.67 10.46
CA ALA A 144 -7.69 -17.56 10.92
C ALA A 144 -9.10 -17.05 10.58
N LEU A 145 -9.35 -15.74 10.67
CA LEU A 145 -10.64 -15.12 10.34
C LEU A 145 -10.87 -15.03 8.83
N ALA A 146 -9.83 -14.74 8.05
CA ALA A 146 -9.89 -14.63 6.60
C ALA A 146 -9.99 -16.01 5.90
N GLY A 147 -9.56 -17.09 6.58
CA GLY A 147 -9.50 -18.44 6.03
C GLY A 147 -8.41 -18.62 4.96
N LYS A 148 -7.51 -17.65 4.82
CA LYS A 148 -6.36 -17.68 3.91
C LYS A 148 -5.19 -16.90 4.53
N ASP A 149 -3.99 -17.23 4.09
CA ASP A 149 -2.80 -16.48 4.43
C ASP A 149 -2.78 -15.13 3.70
N LEU A 150 -2.79 -14.04 4.47
CA LEU A 150 -2.77 -12.66 4.01
C LEU A 150 -1.34 -12.16 3.71
N ASP A 151 -0.31 -12.78 4.28
CA ASP A 151 1.09 -12.41 4.10
C ASP A 151 1.98 -13.66 4.09
N LYS A 152 2.33 -14.08 2.87
CA LYS A 152 3.16 -15.27 2.64
C LYS A 152 4.65 -15.03 2.84
N ALA A 153 5.07 -13.77 2.99
CA ALA A 153 6.49 -13.41 3.03
C ALA A 153 7.06 -13.43 4.45
N ASN A 154 6.23 -13.17 5.46
CA ASN A 154 6.64 -13.07 6.86
C ASN A 154 6.00 -14.18 7.71
N PRO A 155 6.60 -14.53 8.87
CA PRO A 155 5.94 -15.39 9.86
C PRO A 155 4.69 -14.70 10.43
N ASP A 156 3.81 -15.44 11.10
CA ASP A 156 2.67 -14.86 11.82
C ASP A 156 3.08 -14.31 13.20
N ILE A 157 3.96 -15.04 13.89
CA ILE A 157 4.36 -14.77 15.28
C ILE A 157 5.89 -14.72 15.35
N ILE A 158 6.42 -13.75 16.09
CA ILE A 158 7.85 -13.64 16.39
C ILE A 158 8.05 -13.76 17.90
N ILE A 159 8.93 -14.67 18.31
CA ILE A 159 9.24 -14.94 19.73
C ILE A 159 10.76 -14.79 19.96
N GLN A 160 11.12 -14.14 21.06
CA GLN A 160 12.49 -14.03 21.55
C GLN A 160 12.57 -14.58 22.97
N VAL A 161 13.50 -15.51 23.20
CA VAL A 161 13.72 -16.11 24.52
C VAL A 161 15.10 -15.80 25.04
N ASN A 162 15.15 -15.39 26.30
CA ASN A 162 16.40 -15.02 26.98
C ASN A 162 17.25 -16.25 27.30
N SER A 163 18.33 -16.44 26.55
CA SER A 163 19.27 -17.56 26.72
C SER A 163 19.95 -17.61 28.09
N SER A 164 19.96 -16.50 28.84
CA SER A 164 20.61 -16.37 30.15
C SER A 164 19.67 -16.67 31.33
N GLY A 165 18.40 -17.00 31.08
CA GLY A 165 17.45 -17.38 32.11
C GLY A 165 17.91 -18.63 32.88
N GLY A 166 17.53 -18.72 34.16
CA GLY A 166 17.76 -19.92 34.97
C GLY A 166 16.81 -21.03 34.55
N TRP A 167 17.05 -21.70 33.43
CA TRP A 167 16.09 -22.64 32.84
C TRP A 167 16.16 -24.04 33.45
N ASN A 168 15.01 -24.71 33.57
CA ASN A 168 14.99 -26.15 33.75
C ASN A 168 15.40 -26.85 32.44
N THR A 169 16.64 -27.33 32.38
CA THR A 169 17.22 -27.97 31.19
C THR A 169 17.05 -29.49 31.15
N ARG A 170 16.48 -30.09 32.20
CA ARG A 170 16.43 -31.54 32.39
C ARG A 170 15.31 -32.23 31.60
N GLY A 171 14.29 -31.48 31.17
CA GLY A 171 13.12 -32.04 30.47
C GLY A 171 12.27 -32.98 31.33
N ASP A 172 12.32 -32.82 32.66
CA ASP A 172 11.54 -33.59 33.63
C ASP A 172 10.17 -32.97 33.94
N GLY A 173 9.90 -31.77 33.41
CA GLY A 173 8.69 -30.99 33.68
C GLY A 173 8.57 -30.57 35.15
N MET A 174 9.68 -30.53 35.89
CA MET A 174 9.76 -30.18 37.32
C MET A 174 10.90 -29.17 37.57
N PRO A 175 10.71 -27.88 37.23
CA PRO A 175 11.65 -26.83 37.64
C PRO A 175 11.79 -26.80 39.17
N SER A 176 13.02 -26.61 39.65
CA SER A 176 13.27 -26.34 41.07
C SER A 176 12.89 -24.90 41.43
N GLN A 177 12.94 -24.57 42.73
CA GLN A 177 12.74 -23.21 43.26
C GLN A 177 13.73 -22.15 42.77
N ARG A 178 14.68 -22.52 41.89
CA ARG A 178 15.66 -21.62 41.29
C ARG A 178 15.60 -21.63 39.76
N GLU A 179 14.65 -22.36 39.19
CA GLU A 179 14.55 -22.58 37.76
C GLU A 179 13.18 -22.13 37.22
N TYR A 180 13.16 -21.66 35.98
CA TYR A 180 11.96 -21.30 35.23
C TYR A 180 11.61 -22.39 34.22
N ASP A 181 10.31 -22.54 33.97
CA ASP A 181 9.77 -23.47 32.98
C ASP A 181 9.67 -22.82 31.59
N LEU A 182 10.50 -23.28 30.65
CA LEU A 182 10.56 -22.70 29.30
C LEU A 182 9.25 -22.87 28.52
N ALA A 183 8.59 -24.02 28.67
CA ALA A 183 7.33 -24.26 27.98
C ALA A 183 6.20 -23.34 28.49
N SER A 184 6.23 -22.95 29.77
CA SER A 184 5.30 -21.96 30.33
C SER A 184 5.52 -20.58 29.72
N VAL A 185 6.77 -20.16 29.54
CA VAL A 185 7.12 -18.95 28.78
C VAL A 185 6.55 -19.04 27.37
N PHE A 186 6.75 -20.14 26.64
CA PHE A 186 6.20 -20.26 25.29
C PHE A 186 4.66 -20.32 25.22
N LEU A 187 4.00 -20.93 26.21
CA LEU A 187 2.53 -20.90 26.31
C LEU A 187 2.01 -19.47 26.40
N HIS A 188 2.67 -18.64 27.21
CA HIS A 188 2.37 -17.22 27.37
C HIS A 188 2.69 -16.43 26.11
N GLU A 189 3.90 -16.55 25.58
CA GLU A 189 4.37 -15.76 24.44
C GLU A 189 3.58 -16.03 23.14
N ILE A 190 3.12 -17.27 22.92
CA ILE A 190 2.23 -17.56 21.79
C ILE A 190 0.91 -16.80 21.92
N ALA A 191 0.37 -16.61 23.12
CA ALA A 191 -0.87 -15.85 23.32
C ALA A 191 -0.73 -14.39 22.85
N HIS A 192 0.40 -13.74 23.16
CA HIS A 192 0.70 -12.40 22.64
C HIS A 192 0.75 -12.39 21.10
N GLY A 193 1.43 -13.37 20.49
CA GLY A 193 1.46 -13.55 19.04
C GLY A 193 0.09 -13.76 18.40
N LEU A 194 -0.84 -14.41 19.11
CA LEU A 194 -2.23 -14.61 18.69
C LEU A 194 -3.12 -13.36 18.87
N GLY A 195 -2.58 -12.28 19.45
CA GLY A 195 -3.28 -11.00 19.59
C GLY A 195 -3.72 -10.64 21.01
N PHE A 196 -3.30 -11.39 22.05
CA PHE A 196 -3.45 -10.97 23.44
C PHE A 196 -2.44 -9.86 23.76
N LEU A 197 -2.57 -8.70 23.13
CA LEU A 197 -1.59 -7.62 23.23
C LEU A 197 -2.27 -6.30 22.85
N SER A 198 -2.11 -5.29 23.69
CA SER A 198 -2.47 -3.91 23.36
C SER A 198 -1.44 -3.30 22.42
N ASN A 199 -1.88 -2.43 21.51
CA ASN A 199 -0.98 -1.65 20.65
C ASN A 199 -0.75 -0.22 21.19
N ASP A 200 -0.97 -0.02 22.49
CA ASP A 200 -0.72 1.26 23.14
C ASP A 200 0.79 1.57 23.26
N ALA A 201 1.11 2.86 23.35
CA ALA A 201 2.44 3.33 23.64
C ALA A 201 2.37 4.49 24.62
N TYR A 202 3.37 4.57 25.50
CA TYR A 202 3.45 5.59 26.54
C TYR A 202 4.74 6.40 26.44
N ASP A 203 4.61 7.72 26.36
CA ASP A 203 5.72 8.67 26.40
C ASP A 203 5.91 9.18 27.83
N THR A 204 7.01 8.75 28.47
CA THR A 204 7.34 9.14 29.84
C THR A 204 7.71 10.61 29.98
N TYR A 205 8.25 11.24 28.94
CA TYR A 205 8.69 12.63 28.98
C TYR A 205 7.51 13.60 28.95
N PHE A 206 6.54 13.36 28.06
CA PHE A 206 5.34 14.20 27.96
C PHE A 206 4.18 13.71 28.83
N SER A 207 4.27 12.50 29.40
CA SER A 207 3.19 11.84 30.14
C SER A 207 1.90 11.75 29.32
N ILE A 208 2.06 11.38 28.05
CA ILE A 208 0.96 11.14 27.10
C ILE A 208 1.06 9.72 26.58
N ALA A 209 -0.07 9.15 26.20
CA ALA A 209 -0.11 7.86 25.54
C ALA A 209 -0.77 7.96 24.18
N SER A 210 -0.46 7.01 23.30
CA SER A 210 -1.04 6.89 21.96
C SER A 210 -1.54 5.47 21.71
N LEU A 211 -2.61 5.36 20.93
CA LEU A 211 -3.20 4.11 20.45
C LEU A 211 -3.79 4.34 19.05
N ASP A 212 -2.90 4.50 18.07
CA ASP A 212 -3.30 4.93 16.72
C ASP A 212 -4.00 3.81 15.94
N GLN A 213 -3.61 2.56 16.19
CA GLN A 213 -4.08 1.36 15.49
C GLN A 213 -4.67 0.38 16.51
N PRO A 214 -5.89 0.66 17.00
CA PRO A 214 -6.51 -0.17 18.01
C PRO A 214 -6.79 -1.58 17.48
N THR A 215 -6.48 -2.56 18.31
CA THR A 215 -6.71 -3.99 18.08
C THR A 215 -8.07 -4.41 18.66
N PRO A 216 -8.56 -5.63 18.37
CA PRO A 216 -9.66 -6.22 19.12
C PRO A 216 -9.44 -6.20 20.62
N TYR A 217 -8.21 -6.47 21.08
CA TYR A 217 -7.85 -6.43 22.51
C TYR A 217 -8.17 -5.07 23.12
N ASP A 218 -7.76 -3.99 22.46
CA ASP A 218 -8.00 -2.61 22.89
C ASP A 218 -9.48 -2.20 22.89
N ALA A 219 -10.27 -2.80 21.99
CA ALA A 219 -11.70 -2.58 21.93
C ALA A 219 -12.47 -3.34 23.02
N PHE A 220 -11.92 -4.45 23.53
CA PHE A 220 -12.50 -5.19 24.66
C PHE A 220 -12.01 -4.68 26.02
N ALA A 221 -10.81 -4.11 26.09
CA ALA A 221 -10.31 -3.42 27.27
C ALA A 221 -11.12 -2.14 27.53
N GLN A 222 -11.67 -2.02 28.74
CA GLN A 222 -12.52 -0.90 29.14
C GLN A 222 -12.09 -0.31 30.47
N THR A 223 -12.31 0.99 30.63
CA THR A 223 -12.39 1.62 31.94
C THR A 223 -13.59 1.07 32.72
N PRO A 224 -13.64 1.22 34.06
CA PRO A 224 -14.70 0.62 34.88
C PRO A 224 -16.11 1.16 34.55
N ASP A 225 -16.20 2.39 34.04
CA ASP A 225 -17.43 3.03 33.54
C ASP A 225 -17.83 2.59 32.12
N GLY A 226 -17.03 1.74 31.48
CA GLY A 226 -17.38 1.08 30.21
C GLY A 226 -16.86 1.76 28.95
N GLN A 227 -16.00 2.79 29.06
CA GLN A 227 -15.36 3.37 27.89
C GLN A 227 -14.26 2.43 27.37
N ARG A 228 -14.25 2.15 26.08
CA ARG A 228 -13.23 1.29 25.46
C ARG A 228 -11.92 2.06 25.34
N LEU A 229 -10.79 1.38 25.54
CA LEU A 229 -9.47 1.97 25.37
C LEU A 229 -9.29 2.51 23.94
N ALA A 230 -9.80 1.77 22.95
CA ALA A 230 -9.81 2.15 21.53
C ALA A 230 -10.55 3.48 21.20
N ASP A 231 -11.44 3.94 22.09
CA ASP A 231 -12.27 5.13 21.89
C ASP A 231 -11.71 6.39 22.56
N LEU A 232 -10.70 6.25 23.42
CA LEU A 232 -10.08 7.39 24.09
C LEU A 232 -9.28 8.25 23.09
N PRO A 233 -9.13 9.56 23.35
CA PRO A 233 -8.33 10.43 22.50
C PRO A 233 -6.87 9.95 22.41
N THR A 234 -6.29 9.99 21.22
CA THR A 234 -4.88 9.61 20.96
C THR A 234 -4.19 10.66 20.07
N PRO A 235 -2.95 11.08 20.38
CA PRO A 235 -2.27 10.90 21.67
C PRO A 235 -2.91 11.79 22.76
N SER A 236 -2.96 11.33 24.02
CA SER A 236 -3.52 12.14 25.11
C SER A 236 -3.03 11.77 26.52
N LYS A 237 -3.21 12.72 27.46
CA LYS A 237 -3.02 12.49 28.90
C LYS A 237 -4.13 11.62 29.50
N GLU A 238 -5.32 11.68 28.93
CA GLU A 238 -6.47 10.89 29.36
C GLU A 238 -6.22 9.39 29.11
N LEU A 239 -5.75 9.04 27.91
CA LEU A 239 -5.32 7.69 27.60
C LEU A 239 -4.19 7.25 28.54
N ALA A 240 -3.18 8.11 28.75
CA ALA A 240 -2.09 7.82 29.70
C ALA A 240 -2.59 7.48 31.11
N GLN A 241 -3.57 8.22 31.62
CA GLN A 241 -4.20 7.91 32.90
C GLN A 241 -4.94 6.58 32.89
N ALA A 242 -5.65 6.26 31.81
CA ALA A 242 -6.35 4.98 31.66
C ALA A 242 -5.41 3.77 31.67
N LEU A 243 -4.20 3.89 31.08
CA LEU A 243 -3.20 2.81 31.08
C LEU A 243 -2.62 2.51 32.48
N MET A 244 -2.77 3.45 33.44
CA MET A 244 -2.28 3.34 34.82
C MET A 244 -3.43 3.31 35.86
N ALA A 245 -4.66 3.14 35.39
CA ALA A 245 -5.86 3.04 36.22
C ALA A 245 -6.54 1.68 35.93
N PRO A 246 -7.40 1.17 36.85
CA PRO A 246 -8.01 -0.13 36.68
C PRO A 246 -8.74 -0.27 35.34
N LEU A 247 -8.29 -1.21 34.51
CA LEU A 247 -9.00 -1.64 33.31
C LEU A 247 -9.62 -3.02 33.52
N VAL A 248 -10.72 -3.28 32.79
CA VAL A 248 -11.46 -4.53 32.83
C VAL A 248 -11.78 -5.01 31.42
N TRP A 249 -11.90 -6.33 31.26
CA TRP A 249 -12.29 -6.94 29.99
C TRP A 249 -13.81 -7.03 29.85
N SER A 250 -14.33 -6.67 28.67
CA SER A 250 -15.77 -6.54 28.42
C SER A 250 -16.40 -7.68 27.62
N GLY A 251 -15.61 -8.65 27.17
CA GLY A 251 -16.08 -9.76 26.35
C GLY A 251 -16.96 -10.75 27.11
N THR A 252 -18.06 -11.16 26.48
CA THR A 252 -19.12 -11.96 27.14
C THR A 252 -18.65 -13.37 27.50
N ASN A 253 -17.76 -13.97 26.71
CA ASN A 253 -17.26 -15.31 26.99
C ASN A 253 -16.33 -15.26 28.20
N ALA A 254 -15.41 -14.30 28.25
CA ALA A 254 -14.47 -14.16 29.36
C ALA A 254 -15.18 -13.77 30.68
N ILE A 255 -16.20 -12.90 30.62
CA ILE A 255 -17.04 -12.60 31.79
C ILE A 255 -17.68 -13.88 32.34
N LYS A 256 -18.23 -14.73 31.45
CA LYS A 256 -18.84 -16.00 31.86
C LYS A 256 -17.81 -16.97 32.44
N ALA A 257 -16.62 -17.07 31.84
CA ALA A 257 -15.52 -17.91 32.32
C ALA A 257 -15.05 -17.44 33.71
N ASN A 258 -15.05 -16.14 33.96
CA ASN A 258 -14.68 -15.52 35.24
C ASN A 258 -15.86 -15.34 36.21
N GLY A 259 -16.80 -16.30 36.23
CA GLY A 259 -17.89 -16.33 37.20
C GLY A 259 -18.91 -15.18 37.10
N GLY A 260 -19.05 -14.56 35.93
CA GLY A 260 -19.94 -13.42 35.70
C GLY A 260 -19.33 -12.05 36.03
N VAL A 261 -18.04 -12.00 36.40
CA VAL A 261 -17.32 -10.76 36.73
C VAL A 261 -16.38 -10.39 35.59
N LYS A 262 -16.33 -9.10 35.21
CA LYS A 262 -15.37 -8.62 34.21
C LYS A 262 -13.93 -8.90 34.68
N PRO A 263 -13.11 -9.64 33.90
CA PRO A 263 -11.72 -9.89 34.25
C PRO A 263 -10.94 -8.58 34.41
N LYS A 264 -10.11 -8.49 35.44
CA LYS A 264 -9.27 -7.32 35.69
C LYS A 264 -7.96 -7.42 34.90
N LEU A 265 -7.58 -6.33 34.23
CA LEU A 265 -6.33 -6.25 33.48
C LEU A 265 -5.21 -5.66 34.34
N TYR A 266 -3.97 -6.00 34.00
CA TYR A 266 -2.79 -5.51 34.67
C TYR A 266 -2.50 -4.07 34.28
N THR A 267 -2.81 -3.15 35.18
CA THR A 267 -2.58 -1.70 35.02
C THR A 267 -1.86 -1.18 36.26
N PRO A 268 -0.55 -1.41 36.39
CA PRO A 268 0.24 -0.92 37.52
C PRO A 268 0.22 0.60 37.61
N SER A 269 0.55 1.14 38.80
CA SER A 269 0.58 2.59 39.04
C SER A 269 1.67 3.33 38.25
N ARG A 270 2.63 2.58 37.70
CA ARG A 270 3.61 3.04 36.73
C ARG A 270 3.46 2.19 35.48
N TYR A 271 3.38 2.83 34.32
CA TYR A 271 3.34 2.12 33.06
C TYR A 271 4.61 1.28 32.84
N GLU A 272 4.42 0.02 32.48
CA GLU A 272 5.46 -0.97 32.20
C GLU A 272 5.36 -1.38 30.73
N PRO A 273 6.31 -0.95 29.87
CA PRO A 273 6.30 -1.28 28.44
C PRO A 273 6.20 -2.79 28.21
N GLY A 274 5.28 -3.20 27.35
CA GLY A 274 5.05 -4.61 27.00
C GLY A 274 4.36 -5.44 28.09
N SER A 275 3.94 -4.81 29.20
CA SER A 275 3.24 -5.50 30.28
C SER A 275 1.94 -4.84 30.69
N SER A 276 1.95 -3.52 30.92
CA SER A 276 0.73 -2.76 31.19
C SER A 276 -0.31 -2.99 30.09
N THR A 277 -1.57 -3.10 30.51
CA THR A 277 -2.78 -3.40 29.72
C THR A 277 -2.81 -4.77 29.05
N SER A 278 -1.68 -5.36 28.71
CA SER A 278 -1.54 -6.58 27.90
C SER A 278 -1.50 -7.88 28.71
N HIS A 279 -1.90 -7.82 29.99
CA HIS A 279 -1.92 -8.96 30.90
C HIS A 279 -3.19 -8.95 31.76
N LEU A 280 -3.50 -10.12 32.34
CA LEU A 280 -4.41 -10.25 33.47
C LEU A 280 -3.73 -9.72 34.74
N ASP A 281 -4.53 -9.15 35.65
CA ASP A 281 -4.02 -8.57 36.89
C ASP A 281 -3.30 -9.61 37.76
N GLU A 282 -1.99 -9.43 37.94
CA GLU A 282 -1.10 -10.29 38.72
C GLU A 282 -1.65 -10.63 40.12
N ALA A 283 -2.13 -9.63 40.85
CA ALA A 283 -2.63 -9.80 42.22
C ALA A 283 -3.92 -10.64 42.29
N THR A 284 -4.68 -10.66 41.20
CA THR A 284 -5.95 -11.40 41.09
C THR A 284 -5.72 -12.82 40.57
N PHE A 285 -4.88 -12.98 39.53
CA PHE A 285 -4.85 -14.22 38.74
C PHE A 285 -3.61 -15.10 38.95
N SER A 286 -2.53 -14.63 39.58
CA SER A 286 -1.31 -15.44 39.80
C SER A 286 -1.56 -16.75 40.56
N LYS A 287 -2.58 -16.76 41.42
CA LYS A 287 -2.97 -17.94 42.22
C LYS A 287 -4.24 -18.62 41.73
N SER A 288 -4.70 -18.30 40.52
CA SER A 288 -5.94 -18.84 39.95
C SER A 288 -5.79 -20.22 39.29
N GLY A 289 -4.58 -20.80 39.32
CA GLY A 289 -4.33 -22.11 38.75
C GLY A 289 -4.22 -22.05 37.23
N LEU A 290 -5.24 -22.51 36.50
CA LEU A 290 -5.17 -22.54 35.04
C LEU A 290 -5.23 -21.15 34.40
N ASP A 291 -5.83 -20.16 35.08
CA ASP A 291 -6.04 -18.82 34.53
C ASP A 291 -4.88 -17.85 34.85
N SER A 292 -3.74 -18.34 35.35
CA SER A 292 -2.54 -17.54 35.61
C SER A 292 -1.66 -17.30 34.37
N VAL A 293 -1.92 -17.97 33.24
CA VAL A 293 -1.00 -17.95 32.09
C VAL A 293 -0.67 -16.55 31.60
N MET A 294 -1.63 -15.63 31.58
CA MET A 294 -1.41 -14.24 31.15
C MET A 294 -1.20 -13.27 32.30
N THR A 295 -0.68 -13.69 33.45
CA THR A 295 -0.08 -12.75 34.40
C THR A 295 1.31 -12.33 33.94
N PRO A 296 1.76 -11.11 34.23
CA PRO A 296 3.02 -10.57 33.69
C PRO A 296 4.29 -11.25 34.23
N ASN A 297 4.21 -12.00 35.33
CA ASN A 297 5.36 -12.67 35.93
C ASN A 297 5.22 -14.20 35.89
N LEU A 298 6.36 -14.88 35.73
CA LEU A 298 6.52 -16.30 35.99
C LEU A 298 7.50 -16.48 37.15
N ASP A 299 7.03 -17.05 38.25
CA ASP A 299 7.87 -17.28 39.43
C ASP A 299 8.75 -18.55 39.29
N PRO A 300 9.93 -18.63 39.95
CA PRO A 300 10.74 -19.84 39.94
C PRO A 300 9.98 -21.07 40.47
N GLY A 301 10.03 -22.18 39.74
CA GLY A 301 9.29 -23.41 40.06
C GLY A 301 7.81 -23.39 39.66
N GLU A 302 7.30 -22.28 39.12
CA GLU A 302 5.94 -22.18 38.58
C GLU A 302 5.82 -22.89 37.22
N ILE A 303 4.66 -23.47 36.95
CA ILE A 303 4.34 -24.15 35.69
C ILE A 303 2.95 -23.76 35.23
N PHE A 304 2.85 -23.23 34.02
CA PHE A 304 1.62 -23.15 33.25
C PHE A 304 1.36 -24.47 32.54
N LYS A 305 0.18 -25.05 32.77
CA LYS A 305 -0.18 -26.38 32.25
C LYS A 305 -0.81 -26.28 30.86
N GLU A 306 -1.69 -25.31 30.69
CA GLU A 306 -2.45 -25.01 29.48
C GLU A 306 -2.94 -23.56 29.56
N PRO A 307 -3.41 -22.95 28.45
CA PRO A 307 -3.90 -21.56 28.43
C PRO A 307 -4.95 -21.21 29.49
N GLY A 308 -5.77 -22.18 29.90
CA GLY A 308 -6.86 -21.99 30.86
C GLY A 308 -8.15 -21.46 30.22
N PRO A 309 -9.32 -21.69 30.86
CA PRO A 309 -10.61 -21.30 30.31
C PRO A 309 -10.76 -19.79 30.10
N LEU A 310 -10.17 -18.94 30.95
CA LEU A 310 -10.30 -17.50 30.84
C LEU A 310 -9.56 -16.95 29.62
N LEU A 311 -8.29 -17.32 29.42
CA LEU A 311 -7.51 -16.90 28.25
C LEU A 311 -8.18 -17.34 26.95
N LEU A 312 -8.64 -18.60 26.89
CA LEU A 312 -9.34 -19.11 25.71
C LEU A 312 -10.63 -18.34 25.42
N ALA A 313 -11.38 -17.97 26.47
CA ALA A 313 -12.58 -17.18 26.32
C ALA A 313 -12.29 -15.74 25.84
N MET A 314 -11.19 -15.12 26.28
CA MET A 314 -10.76 -13.81 25.79
C MET A 314 -10.30 -13.86 24.31
N ILE A 315 -9.58 -14.91 23.90
CA ILE A 315 -9.23 -15.11 22.49
C ILE A 315 -10.49 -15.32 21.63
N GLU A 316 -11.49 -16.05 22.14
CA GLU A 316 -12.76 -16.21 21.43
C GLU A 316 -13.55 -14.90 21.35
N ASP A 317 -13.54 -14.07 22.41
CA ASP A 317 -14.12 -12.74 22.35
C ASP A 317 -13.48 -11.90 21.23
N MET A 318 -12.16 -11.93 21.08
CA MET A 318 -11.43 -11.20 20.01
C MET A 318 -11.73 -11.68 18.58
N ARG A 319 -12.35 -12.85 18.42
CA ARG A 319 -12.86 -13.35 17.11
C ARG A 319 -14.23 -12.79 16.76
N SER A 320 -14.87 -12.07 17.69
CA SER A 320 -16.19 -11.48 17.53
C SER A 320 -16.12 -9.96 17.44
N LYS A 321 -17.23 -9.33 17.04
CA LYS A 321 -17.31 -7.87 17.02
C LYS A 321 -17.37 -7.35 18.46
N PRO A 322 -16.47 -6.45 18.87
CA PRO A 322 -16.48 -5.91 20.23
C PRO A 322 -17.75 -5.08 20.51
N PRO A 323 -18.08 -4.84 21.80
CA PRO A 323 -19.17 -3.95 22.18
C PRO A 323 -19.04 -2.59 21.47
N ALA A 324 -20.16 -1.98 21.09
CA ALA A 324 -20.14 -0.66 20.50
C ALA A 324 -19.58 0.37 21.49
N GLY A 325 -18.84 1.35 20.97
CA GLY A 325 -18.33 2.44 21.79
C GLY A 325 -19.46 3.35 22.25
N ILE A 326 -19.19 4.09 23.32
CA ILE A 326 -20.16 5.01 23.92
C ILE A 326 -19.77 6.43 23.52
N ALA A 327 -20.70 7.16 22.93
CA ALA A 327 -20.50 8.58 22.64
C ALA A 327 -20.49 9.39 23.95
N THR A 328 -19.41 10.11 24.23
CA THR A 328 -19.29 10.95 25.43
C THR A 328 -19.70 12.40 25.19
N GLY A 329 -19.96 12.79 23.94
CA GLY A 329 -20.42 14.12 23.57
C GLY A 329 -20.86 14.23 22.11
N LEU A 330 -21.38 15.40 21.73
CA LEU A 330 -21.71 15.69 20.32
C LEU A 330 -20.44 15.65 19.45
N PRO A 331 -20.54 15.24 18.17
CA PRO A 331 -19.43 15.37 17.24
C PRO A 331 -19.07 16.84 17.05
N GLN A 332 -17.77 17.15 16.99
CA GLN A 332 -17.31 18.46 16.55
C GLN A 332 -17.51 18.63 15.03
N VAL A 333 -17.28 19.84 14.54
CA VAL A 333 -17.43 20.15 13.11
C VAL A 333 -16.44 19.32 12.25
N PRO A 334 -16.88 18.71 11.13
CA PRO A 334 -15.98 18.15 10.13
C PRO A 334 -14.97 19.18 9.63
N ARG A 335 -13.74 18.77 9.39
CA ARG A 335 -12.63 19.67 9.04
C ARG A 335 -12.30 19.62 7.56
N ASN A 336 -11.57 20.62 7.06
CA ASN A 336 -11.02 20.64 5.69
C ASN A 336 -12.04 20.29 4.60
N VAL A 337 -13.28 20.78 4.74
CA VAL A 337 -14.39 20.44 3.84
C VAL A 337 -14.22 21.14 2.48
N GLN A 338 -14.16 20.34 1.41
CA GLN A 338 -13.87 20.78 0.04
C GLN A 338 -14.83 20.11 -0.95
N ALA A 339 -15.09 20.79 -2.07
CA ALA A 339 -15.94 20.28 -3.16
C ALA A 339 -15.21 20.39 -4.50
N PHE A 340 -14.96 19.25 -5.13
CA PHE A 340 -14.28 19.17 -6.42
C PHE A 340 -15.25 18.92 -7.57
N THR A 341 -15.02 19.58 -8.70
CA THR A 341 -15.87 19.52 -9.90
C THR A 341 -15.87 18.12 -10.53
N ALA A 342 -17.04 17.53 -10.81
CA ALA A 342 -17.17 16.26 -11.53
C ALA A 342 -18.26 16.34 -12.62
N ASP A 343 -18.45 15.29 -13.41
CA ASP A 343 -19.48 15.26 -14.46
C ASP A 343 -20.84 14.98 -13.85
N SER A 344 -21.74 15.96 -13.99
CA SER A 344 -23.11 15.92 -13.46
C SER A 344 -23.14 15.56 -11.96
N SER A 345 -22.04 15.88 -11.27
CA SER A 345 -21.76 15.49 -9.89
C SER A 345 -20.68 16.38 -9.27
N ALA A 346 -20.47 16.25 -7.96
CA ALA A 346 -19.36 16.86 -7.23
C ALA A 346 -18.78 15.84 -6.24
N LEU A 347 -17.46 15.87 -6.06
CA LEU A 347 -16.75 15.06 -5.08
C LEU A 347 -16.50 15.89 -3.82
N ILE A 348 -17.11 15.50 -2.70
CA ILE A 348 -17.03 16.22 -1.43
C ILE A 348 -16.04 15.50 -0.53
N SER A 349 -14.94 16.17 -0.20
CA SER A 349 -13.90 15.64 0.68
C SER A 349 -13.87 16.41 1.98
N PHE A 350 -13.66 15.72 3.09
CA PHE A 350 -13.51 16.30 4.41
C PHE A 350 -12.69 15.38 5.31
N ASP A 351 -12.10 15.97 6.35
CA ASP A 351 -11.48 15.24 7.44
C ASP A 351 -12.50 15.04 8.58
N PRO A 352 -12.42 13.92 9.30
CA PRO A 352 -13.27 13.69 10.46
C PRO A 352 -13.04 14.76 11.54
N PRO A 353 -14.06 15.00 12.40
CA PRO A 353 -13.91 15.80 13.62
C PRO A 353 -12.74 15.33 14.47
N VAL A 354 -12.12 16.24 15.23
CA VAL A 354 -10.98 15.90 16.12
C VAL A 354 -11.39 14.88 17.17
N ASN A 355 -12.61 14.99 17.68
CA ASN A 355 -13.18 14.07 18.66
C ASN A 355 -13.89 12.85 18.03
N LEU A 356 -13.53 12.42 16.81
CA LEU A 356 -14.13 11.27 16.12
C LEU A 356 -14.29 10.04 17.03
N ARG A 357 -13.23 9.71 17.80
CA ARG A 357 -13.21 8.53 18.67
C ARG A 357 -14.19 8.69 19.83
N THR A 358 -14.09 9.75 20.62
CA THR A 358 -14.99 9.95 21.77
C THR A 358 -16.44 10.26 21.37
N ALA A 359 -16.64 10.83 20.18
CA ALA A 359 -17.98 11.09 19.63
C ALA A 359 -18.65 9.84 19.04
N GLN A 360 -17.91 8.78 18.70
CA GLN A 360 -18.47 7.57 18.05
C GLN A 360 -19.35 7.92 16.85
N ILE A 361 -18.75 8.54 15.83
CA ILE A 361 -19.49 9.02 14.65
C ILE A 361 -20.15 7.86 13.92
N SER A 362 -21.45 7.98 13.72
CA SER A 362 -22.31 6.98 13.08
C SER A 362 -22.60 7.27 11.60
N GLU A 363 -22.66 8.55 11.20
CA GLU A 363 -22.84 8.96 9.80
C GLU A 363 -22.36 10.41 9.60
N TYR A 364 -21.97 10.72 8.36
CA TYR A 364 -21.81 12.07 7.84
C TYR A 364 -22.96 12.40 6.91
N ILE A 365 -23.47 13.62 6.98
CA ILE A 365 -24.57 14.10 6.14
C ILE A 365 -24.06 15.28 5.30
N VAL A 366 -24.01 15.08 3.99
CA VAL A 366 -23.63 16.07 2.99
C VAL A 366 -24.88 16.63 2.34
N LYS A 367 -25.18 17.90 2.57
CA LYS A 367 -26.37 18.58 2.05
C LYS A 367 -26.01 19.54 0.93
N ASN A 368 -26.70 19.42 -0.19
CA ASN A 368 -26.65 20.41 -1.26
C ASN A 368 -27.45 21.65 -0.82
N VAL A 369 -26.77 22.78 -0.62
CA VAL A 369 -27.39 24.01 -0.11
C VAL A 369 -28.46 24.55 -1.06
N LYS A 370 -28.29 24.32 -2.36
CA LYS A 370 -29.20 24.83 -3.40
C LYS A 370 -30.48 24.01 -3.53
N THR A 371 -30.39 22.68 -3.43
CA THR A 371 -31.55 21.79 -3.63
C THR A 371 -32.14 21.24 -2.34
N GLY A 372 -31.41 21.34 -1.23
CA GLY A 372 -31.77 20.74 0.06
C GLY A 372 -31.54 19.23 0.15
N VAL A 373 -31.13 18.56 -0.94
CA VAL A 373 -30.92 17.11 -0.98
C VAL A 373 -29.73 16.70 -0.12
N GLU A 374 -29.90 15.65 0.68
CA GLU A 374 -28.89 15.10 1.58
C GLU A 374 -28.35 13.76 1.07
N ASN A 375 -27.04 13.58 1.19
CA ASN A 375 -26.33 12.33 0.91
C ASN A 375 -25.65 11.89 2.21
N LYS A 376 -25.90 10.64 2.61
CA LYS A 376 -25.36 10.06 3.84
C LYS A 376 -24.16 9.17 3.51
N ALA A 377 -23.12 9.23 4.32
CA ALA A 377 -21.93 8.40 4.15
C ALA A 377 -21.31 8.03 5.50
N LEU A 378 -20.53 6.95 5.52
CA LEU A 378 -19.74 6.56 6.70
C LEU A 378 -18.34 7.16 6.70
N SER A 379 -17.86 7.59 5.53
CA SER A 379 -16.53 8.13 5.33
C SER A 379 -16.51 9.18 4.22
N SER A 380 -15.38 9.88 4.15
CA SER A 380 -15.01 10.78 3.06
C SER A 380 -14.11 10.03 2.05
N PRO A 381 -14.16 10.36 0.75
CA PRO A 381 -15.00 11.40 0.14
C PRO A 381 -16.40 10.88 -0.30
N VAL A 382 -17.31 11.81 -0.59
CA VAL A 382 -18.71 11.55 -0.98
C VAL A 382 -19.01 12.11 -2.37
N VAL A 383 -19.49 11.28 -3.29
CA VAL A 383 -19.92 11.72 -4.63
C VAL A 383 -21.39 12.11 -4.60
N VAL A 384 -21.68 13.40 -4.81
CA VAL A 384 -23.06 13.91 -4.94
C VAL A 384 -23.42 13.99 -6.42
N THR A 385 -24.40 13.19 -6.86
CA THR A 385 -24.81 13.07 -8.28
C THR A 385 -26.05 13.91 -8.61
N GLY A 386 -26.46 13.92 -9.89
CA GLY A 386 -27.69 14.60 -10.35
C GLY A 386 -27.55 16.12 -10.46
N LEU A 387 -26.32 16.63 -10.52
CA LEU A 387 -26.04 18.06 -10.66
C LEU A 387 -26.05 18.47 -12.14
N LYS A 388 -26.38 19.74 -12.42
CA LYS A 388 -26.32 20.30 -13.77
C LYS A 388 -24.94 20.89 -14.04
N ASN A 389 -24.27 20.41 -15.08
CA ASN A 389 -23.00 20.98 -15.56
C ASN A 389 -23.15 22.49 -15.88
N GLY A 390 -22.13 23.27 -15.49
CA GLY A 390 -22.11 24.73 -15.63
C GLY A 390 -22.91 25.50 -14.57
N THR A 391 -23.55 24.82 -13.61
CA THR A 391 -24.27 25.46 -12.50
C THR A 391 -23.42 25.45 -11.23
N SER A 392 -23.33 26.59 -10.53
CA SER A 392 -22.62 26.67 -9.25
C SER A 392 -23.41 26.04 -8.10
N TYR A 393 -22.73 25.24 -7.27
CA TYR A 393 -23.27 24.57 -6.08
C TYR A 393 -22.33 24.73 -4.87
N THR A 394 -22.92 24.74 -3.68
CA THR A 394 -22.23 24.67 -2.38
C THR A 394 -22.83 23.55 -1.54
N PHE A 395 -22.03 22.97 -0.66
CA PHE A 395 -22.44 21.85 0.19
C PHE A 395 -22.13 22.14 1.65
N THR A 396 -22.98 21.66 2.55
CA THR A 396 -22.67 21.60 3.98
C THR A 396 -22.43 20.16 4.40
N VAL A 397 -21.52 19.95 5.34
CA VAL A 397 -21.22 18.63 5.92
C VAL A 397 -21.37 18.72 7.44
N VAL A 398 -22.13 17.77 8.00
CA VAL A 398 -22.23 17.55 9.46
C VAL A 398 -21.84 16.12 9.80
N ALA A 399 -21.31 15.91 11.00
CA ALA A 399 -21.13 14.60 11.60
C ALA A 399 -22.27 14.30 12.57
N LYS A 400 -22.67 13.03 12.68
CA LYS A 400 -23.77 12.59 13.55
C LYS A 400 -23.40 11.38 14.37
N ASN A 401 -23.84 11.36 15.62
CA ASN A 401 -23.79 10.19 16.50
C ASN A 401 -25.16 9.97 17.19
N ALA A 402 -25.18 9.12 18.22
CA ALA A 402 -26.38 8.82 19.01
C ALA A 402 -26.92 10.04 19.81
N LEU A 403 -26.08 11.04 20.10
CA LEU A 403 -26.44 12.21 20.90
C LEU A 403 -26.95 13.38 20.04
N GLY A 404 -26.59 13.44 18.75
CA GLY A 404 -27.05 14.49 17.84
C GLY A 404 -26.11 14.74 16.66
N VAL A 405 -26.19 15.95 16.11
CA VAL A 405 -25.40 16.41 14.96
C VAL A 405 -24.45 17.54 15.35
N SER A 406 -23.31 17.62 14.68
CA SER A 406 -22.36 18.72 14.80
C SER A 406 -22.90 20.03 14.20
N GLU A 407 -22.19 21.13 14.44
CA GLU A 407 -22.26 22.30 13.56
C GLU A 407 -21.86 21.93 12.13
N ALA A 408 -22.35 22.70 11.16
CA ALA A 408 -22.13 22.45 9.74
C ALA A 408 -20.89 23.20 9.22
N ALA A 409 -20.02 22.48 8.51
CA ALA A 409 -18.97 23.09 7.70
C ALA A 409 -19.43 23.25 6.25
N THR A 410 -19.10 24.37 5.61
CA THR A 410 -19.54 24.70 4.25
C THR A 410 -18.38 24.68 3.27
N THR A 411 -18.56 24.07 2.11
CA THR A 411 -17.56 24.05 1.03
C THR A 411 -17.47 25.41 0.34
N LYS A 412 -16.34 25.69 -0.33
CA LYS A 412 -16.32 26.65 -1.44
C LYS A 412 -17.29 26.20 -2.54
N ALA A 413 -17.69 27.15 -3.40
CA ALA A 413 -18.54 26.84 -4.54
C ALA A 413 -17.79 25.98 -5.57
N THR A 414 -18.48 25.01 -6.16
CA THR A 414 -17.96 24.18 -7.25
C THR A 414 -18.92 24.20 -8.44
N ILE A 415 -18.38 24.11 -9.65
CA ILE A 415 -19.14 24.11 -10.90
C ILE A 415 -18.87 22.77 -11.61
N PRO A 416 -19.82 21.82 -11.60
CA PRO A 416 -19.72 20.57 -12.34
C PRO A 416 -19.48 20.79 -13.83
N GLN A 417 -18.73 19.90 -14.46
CA GLN A 417 -18.38 19.99 -15.89
C GLN A 417 -18.38 18.60 -16.53
N ALA A 418 -18.74 18.53 -17.81
CA ALA A 418 -18.74 17.27 -18.54
C ALA A 418 -17.32 16.68 -18.60
N GLY A 419 -17.23 15.35 -18.43
CA GLY A 419 -16.01 14.61 -18.71
C GLY A 419 -15.82 14.39 -20.20
N TRP A 420 -14.66 13.84 -20.56
CA TRP A 420 -14.37 13.47 -21.93
C TRP A 420 -15.15 12.23 -22.35
N LYS A 421 -15.50 12.14 -23.63
CA LYS A 421 -16.18 10.96 -24.17
C LYS A 421 -15.18 9.83 -24.31
N SER A 422 -15.50 8.67 -23.75
CA SER A 422 -14.67 7.46 -23.82
C SER A 422 -15.21 6.44 -24.81
N THR A 423 -14.32 5.64 -25.38
CA THR A 423 -14.63 4.46 -26.18
C THR A 423 -13.69 3.35 -25.75
N VAL A 424 -14.24 2.20 -25.34
CA VAL A 424 -13.44 1.07 -24.86
C VAL A 424 -12.55 0.57 -26.00
N LEU A 425 -11.25 0.53 -25.75
CA LEU A 425 -10.27 -0.07 -26.63
C LEU A 425 -10.10 -1.55 -26.27
N ASP A 426 -10.00 -1.88 -24.99
CA ASP A 426 -9.94 -3.26 -24.49
C ASP A 426 -10.83 -3.46 -23.27
N SER A 427 -11.79 -4.39 -23.36
CA SER A 427 -12.67 -4.74 -22.23
C SER A 427 -12.06 -5.79 -21.30
N GLY A 428 -11.09 -6.57 -21.75
CA GLY A 428 -10.39 -7.59 -20.97
C GLY A 428 -9.28 -7.00 -20.11
N ALA A 429 -8.58 -5.99 -20.62
CA ALA A 429 -7.44 -5.38 -19.94
C ALA A 429 -7.78 -4.06 -19.22
N ASP A 430 -7.18 -3.85 -18.05
CA ASP A 430 -7.25 -2.58 -17.32
C ASP A 430 -6.33 -1.50 -17.88
N GLY A 431 -5.20 -1.87 -18.52
CA GLY A 431 -4.25 -0.91 -19.06
C GLY A 431 -3.55 -0.12 -17.97
N LYS A 432 -3.05 -0.80 -16.94
CA LYS A 432 -2.45 -0.15 -15.75
C LYS A 432 -1.25 0.72 -16.10
N SER A 433 -0.32 0.19 -16.88
CA SER A 433 0.70 0.96 -17.57
C SER A 433 0.35 1.08 -19.05
N VAL A 434 0.60 2.25 -19.64
CA VAL A 434 0.30 2.51 -21.05
C VAL A 434 1.40 3.34 -21.71
N ALA A 435 1.75 2.96 -22.94
CA ALA A 435 2.60 3.74 -23.82
C ALA A 435 2.06 3.69 -25.26
N SER A 436 2.27 4.76 -26.01
CA SER A 436 1.81 4.89 -27.40
C SER A 436 2.92 5.41 -28.29
N THR A 437 2.89 5.00 -29.56
CA THR A 437 3.79 5.49 -30.59
C THR A 437 3.16 5.39 -31.98
N THR A 438 3.87 5.85 -32.99
CA THR A 438 3.55 5.59 -34.40
C THR A 438 4.51 4.55 -34.94
N PHE A 439 3.97 3.41 -35.37
CA PHE A 439 4.70 2.28 -35.92
C PHE A 439 4.17 1.93 -37.31
N ASN A 440 5.07 1.84 -38.29
CA ASN A 440 4.77 1.64 -39.71
C ASN A 440 3.71 2.61 -40.25
N GLY A 441 3.76 3.87 -39.80
CA GLY A 441 2.82 4.93 -40.17
C GLY A 441 1.42 4.80 -39.55
N LYS A 442 1.24 3.91 -38.57
CA LYS A 442 -0.03 3.68 -37.87
C LYS A 442 0.16 3.76 -36.35
N PRO A 443 -0.89 4.07 -35.57
CA PRO A 443 -0.74 4.08 -34.12
C PRO A 443 -0.55 2.67 -33.57
N ALA A 444 0.35 2.56 -32.60
CA ALA A 444 0.59 1.37 -31.80
C ALA A 444 0.57 1.72 -30.32
N ILE A 445 0.05 0.82 -29.51
CA ILE A 445 -0.15 1.01 -28.07
C ILE A 445 0.32 -0.25 -27.35
N ALA A 446 1.23 -0.11 -26.38
CA ALA A 446 1.56 -1.16 -25.45
C ALA A 446 0.95 -0.86 -24.08
N TYR A 447 0.45 -1.89 -23.41
CA TYR A 447 -0.22 -1.74 -22.13
C TYR A 447 -0.19 -3.02 -21.31
N THR A 448 -0.14 -2.88 -19.99
CA THR A 448 -0.19 -4.00 -19.06
C THR A 448 -1.62 -4.32 -18.67
N ASP A 449 -1.90 -5.61 -18.43
CA ASP A 449 -3.15 -6.13 -17.92
C ASP A 449 -2.88 -6.83 -16.59
N THR A 450 -3.16 -6.16 -15.47
CA THR A 450 -2.79 -6.71 -14.16
C THR A 450 -3.62 -7.94 -13.78
N LYS A 451 -4.79 -8.12 -14.41
CA LYS A 451 -5.67 -9.26 -14.17
C LYS A 451 -5.09 -10.56 -14.70
N SER A 452 -4.43 -10.51 -15.86
CA SER A 452 -3.77 -11.67 -16.46
C SER A 452 -2.25 -11.69 -16.25
N GLY A 453 -1.65 -10.57 -15.83
CA GLY A 453 -0.21 -10.42 -15.71
C GLY A 453 0.49 -10.26 -17.05
N ASP A 454 -0.22 -9.81 -18.09
CA ASP A 454 0.28 -9.72 -19.46
C ASP A 454 0.71 -8.30 -19.85
N LEU A 455 1.76 -8.19 -20.66
CA LEU A 455 2.02 -7.05 -21.53
C LEU A 455 1.37 -7.29 -22.89
N LYS A 456 0.54 -6.36 -23.36
CA LYS A 456 -0.20 -6.45 -24.62
C LYS A 456 0.19 -5.34 -25.57
N LEU A 457 0.15 -5.62 -26.87
CA LEU A 457 0.35 -4.66 -27.96
C LEU A 457 -0.90 -4.59 -28.83
N ALA A 458 -1.48 -3.40 -28.95
CA ALA A 458 -2.54 -3.09 -29.91
C ALA A 458 -1.97 -2.28 -31.09
N THR A 459 -2.14 -2.78 -32.31
CA THR A 459 -1.74 -2.09 -33.56
C THR A 459 -2.97 -1.81 -34.42
N PHE A 460 -3.03 -0.61 -35.01
CA PHE A 460 -4.16 -0.20 -35.83
C PHE A 460 -3.88 -0.42 -37.32
N ASP A 461 -4.73 -1.17 -38.02
CA ASP A 461 -4.56 -1.41 -39.47
C ASP A 461 -5.19 -0.31 -40.35
N GLY A 462 -5.84 0.68 -39.74
CA GLY A 462 -6.61 1.72 -40.42
C GLY A 462 -8.13 1.58 -40.22
N LYS A 463 -8.60 0.41 -39.80
CA LYS A 463 -10.01 0.13 -39.51
C LYS A 463 -10.20 -0.47 -38.12
N VAL A 464 -9.39 -1.45 -37.75
CA VAL A 464 -9.53 -2.19 -36.49
C VAL A 464 -8.20 -2.26 -35.73
N TRP A 465 -8.32 -2.41 -34.40
CA TRP A 465 -7.19 -2.69 -33.52
C TRP A 465 -6.94 -4.19 -33.47
N LYS A 466 -5.74 -4.61 -33.86
CA LYS A 466 -5.24 -5.99 -33.66
C LYS A 466 -4.43 -6.03 -32.39
N LYS A 467 -4.73 -6.99 -31.51
CA LYS A 467 -4.14 -7.10 -30.18
C LYS A 467 -3.44 -8.43 -30.04
N VAL A 468 -2.24 -8.40 -29.50
CA VAL A 468 -1.42 -9.57 -29.23
C VAL A 468 -0.77 -9.45 -27.86
N THR A 469 -0.56 -10.57 -27.19
CA THR A 469 0.28 -10.60 -25.98
C THR A 469 1.74 -10.56 -26.41
N VAL A 470 2.48 -9.60 -25.87
CA VAL A 470 3.92 -9.43 -26.08
C VAL A 470 4.66 -10.39 -25.16
N ASP A 471 4.49 -10.21 -23.85
CA ASP A 471 5.16 -10.97 -22.80
C ASP A 471 4.28 -11.05 -21.55
N GLY A 472 4.66 -11.85 -20.55
CA GLY A 472 3.98 -11.94 -19.26
C GLY A 472 3.60 -13.35 -18.86
N ALA A 473 2.73 -13.45 -17.86
CA ALA A 473 2.50 -14.67 -17.09
C ALA A 473 2.28 -15.93 -17.95
N GLY A 474 3.02 -17.00 -17.64
CA GLY A 474 2.96 -18.27 -18.36
C GLY A 474 3.61 -18.25 -19.76
N GLY A 475 4.44 -17.25 -20.06
CA GLY A 475 5.18 -17.18 -21.31
C GLY A 475 6.24 -18.28 -21.49
N THR A 476 6.55 -18.58 -22.77
CA THR A 476 7.60 -19.51 -23.20
C THR A 476 8.40 -18.91 -24.36
N SER A 477 9.49 -19.56 -24.79
CA SER A 477 10.26 -19.16 -25.99
C SER A 477 10.91 -17.76 -25.86
N GLY A 478 11.57 -17.50 -24.74
CA GLY A 478 12.26 -16.23 -24.44
C GLY A 478 11.39 -15.20 -23.72
N ARG A 479 10.07 -15.41 -23.69
CA ARG A 479 9.13 -14.71 -22.82
C ARG A 479 9.35 -15.08 -21.36
N THR A 480 9.07 -14.16 -20.44
CA THR A 480 9.04 -14.46 -19.01
C THR A 480 7.83 -15.31 -18.66
N SER A 481 7.91 -16.07 -17.56
CA SER A 481 6.75 -16.75 -16.98
C SER A 481 6.05 -15.91 -15.90
N HIS A 482 6.65 -14.77 -15.53
CA HIS A 482 6.18 -13.87 -14.46
C HIS A 482 5.22 -12.80 -14.99
N ALA A 483 4.42 -12.23 -14.09
CA ALA A 483 3.50 -11.15 -14.43
C ALA A 483 4.27 -9.86 -14.77
N ILE A 484 3.74 -9.05 -15.69
CA ILE A 484 4.27 -7.71 -15.98
C ILE A 484 3.40 -6.65 -15.30
N ASN A 485 3.98 -5.92 -14.35
CA ASN A 485 3.33 -4.81 -13.64
C ASN A 485 4.15 -3.50 -13.65
N SER A 486 5.28 -3.47 -14.36
CA SER A 486 6.15 -2.30 -14.46
C SER A 486 5.60 -1.22 -15.41
N PRO A 487 6.18 -0.01 -15.37
CA PRO A 487 6.06 0.94 -16.47
C PRO A 487 6.58 0.37 -17.80
N VAL A 488 5.94 0.76 -18.90
CA VAL A 488 6.31 0.39 -20.26
C VAL A 488 6.76 1.62 -21.04
N SER A 489 7.84 1.50 -21.81
CA SER A 489 8.25 2.53 -22.78
C SER A 489 8.36 2.00 -24.20
N LEU A 490 8.04 2.86 -25.17
CA LEU A 490 8.03 2.56 -26.60
C LEU A 490 8.86 3.56 -27.39
N CYS A 491 9.69 3.04 -28.29
CA CYS A 491 10.44 3.84 -29.27
C CYS A 491 10.52 3.08 -30.59
N VAL A 492 10.77 3.80 -31.68
CA VAL A 492 10.70 3.26 -33.04
C VAL A 492 11.86 3.80 -33.85
N ASN A 493 12.58 2.94 -34.55
CA ASN A 493 13.57 3.34 -35.54
C ASN A 493 13.22 2.78 -36.94
N GLY A 494 14.00 3.18 -37.94
CA GLY A 494 13.70 2.90 -39.34
C GLY A 494 12.70 3.89 -39.96
N SER A 495 12.34 3.66 -41.21
CA SER A 495 11.55 4.61 -42.01
C SER A 495 10.38 3.94 -42.73
N GLY A 496 9.33 4.72 -42.99
CA GLY A 496 8.14 4.26 -43.70
C GLY A 496 7.49 3.06 -43.02
N THR A 497 7.40 1.94 -43.73
CA THR A 497 6.82 0.67 -43.27
C THR A 497 7.85 -0.40 -42.91
N LYS A 498 9.14 -0.03 -42.90
CA LYS A 498 10.26 -0.90 -42.49
C LYS A 498 10.81 -0.42 -41.16
N GLN A 499 9.92 -0.23 -40.20
CA GLN A 499 10.30 0.19 -38.85
C GLN A 499 10.45 -1.02 -37.93
N LEU A 500 11.24 -0.84 -36.87
CA LEU A 500 11.32 -1.76 -35.75
C LEU A 500 10.72 -1.07 -34.52
N LEU A 501 9.79 -1.75 -33.86
CA LEU A 501 9.22 -1.30 -32.59
C LEU A 501 10.06 -1.87 -31.45
N HIS A 502 10.45 -1.01 -30.53
CA HIS A 502 11.20 -1.33 -29.33
C HIS A 502 10.29 -1.18 -28.12
N ILE A 503 10.23 -2.20 -27.27
CA ILE A 503 9.33 -2.27 -26.11
C ILE A 503 10.17 -2.65 -24.89
N PHE A 504 10.22 -1.76 -23.89
CA PHE A 504 10.94 -2.00 -22.62
C PHE A 504 9.96 -2.09 -21.46
N TYR A 505 10.20 -3.03 -20.56
CA TYR A 505 9.35 -3.39 -19.42
C TYR A 505 10.15 -4.27 -18.46
N SER A 506 9.62 -4.52 -17.28
CA SER A 506 10.19 -5.43 -16.28
C SER A 506 9.13 -6.39 -15.76
N ASP A 507 9.55 -7.59 -15.38
CA ASP A 507 8.65 -8.52 -14.71
C ASP A 507 8.60 -8.28 -13.20
N ALA A 508 7.51 -8.74 -12.59
CA ALA A 508 7.19 -8.47 -11.19
C ALA A 508 8.01 -9.30 -10.19
N THR A 509 8.78 -10.29 -10.65
CA THR A 509 9.44 -11.26 -9.76
C THR A 509 10.95 -11.09 -9.77
N ASP A 510 11.56 -11.23 -10.93
CA ASP A 510 13.00 -11.09 -11.11
C ASP A 510 13.39 -9.61 -11.14
N LYS A 511 12.45 -8.73 -11.52
CA LYS A 511 12.63 -7.27 -11.59
C LYS A 511 13.68 -6.82 -12.61
N ASP A 512 14.01 -7.70 -13.55
CA ASP A 512 14.91 -7.45 -14.66
C ASP A 512 14.31 -6.46 -15.66
N LEU A 513 15.15 -5.60 -16.25
CA LEU A 513 14.76 -4.79 -17.40
C LEU A 513 14.78 -5.67 -18.66
N ARG A 514 13.59 -5.99 -19.15
CA ARG A 514 13.37 -6.79 -20.36
C ARG A 514 13.15 -5.90 -21.58
N TYR A 515 13.49 -6.45 -22.74
CA TYR A 515 13.38 -5.77 -24.02
C TYR A 515 12.82 -6.71 -25.08
N ALA A 516 11.75 -6.26 -25.74
CA ALA A 516 11.16 -6.92 -26.89
C ALA A 516 11.27 -6.05 -28.13
N THR A 517 11.66 -6.67 -29.25
CA THR A 517 11.58 -6.03 -30.58
C THR A 517 10.44 -6.63 -31.38
N TYR A 518 9.76 -5.79 -32.17
CA TYR A 518 8.68 -6.21 -33.04
C TYR A 518 8.80 -5.59 -34.43
N ASN A 519 8.92 -6.44 -35.45
CA ASN A 519 9.06 -6.04 -36.85
C ASN A 519 7.73 -5.99 -37.62
N GLY A 520 6.59 -6.13 -36.92
CA GLY A 520 5.26 -6.26 -37.53
C GLY A 520 4.82 -7.70 -37.79
N LYS A 521 5.68 -8.70 -37.51
CA LYS A 521 5.40 -10.13 -37.70
C LYS A 521 5.77 -10.98 -36.49
N SER A 522 6.96 -10.76 -35.93
CA SER A 522 7.51 -11.60 -34.86
C SER A 522 8.15 -10.77 -33.76
N PHE A 523 8.13 -11.31 -32.54
CA PHE A 523 8.85 -10.76 -31.40
C PHE A 523 10.20 -11.44 -31.19
N VAL A 524 11.18 -10.69 -30.71
CA VAL A 524 12.45 -11.20 -30.18
C VAL A 524 12.68 -10.57 -28.81
N PHE A 525 13.10 -11.38 -27.84
CA PHE A 525 13.24 -11.01 -26.44
C PHE A 525 14.68 -11.14 -25.95
N GLU A 526 15.11 -10.24 -25.08
CA GLU A 526 16.34 -10.33 -24.31
C GLU A 526 16.18 -9.59 -22.97
N VAL A 527 17.04 -9.93 -21.99
CA VAL A 527 17.21 -9.15 -20.76
C VAL A 527 18.30 -8.12 -21.01
N VAL A 528 18.01 -6.86 -20.68
CA VAL A 528 18.94 -5.73 -20.82
C VAL A 528 19.81 -5.63 -19.58
N ASP A 529 19.20 -5.59 -18.39
CA ASP A 529 19.90 -5.40 -17.12
C ASP A 529 19.06 -5.94 -15.94
N GLY A 530 19.63 -6.00 -14.74
CA GLY A 530 18.99 -6.57 -13.53
C GLY A 530 19.42 -8.02 -13.24
N ASP A 531 19.83 -8.76 -14.27
CA ASP A 531 20.29 -10.15 -14.21
C ASP A 531 21.82 -10.29 -14.05
N GLY A 532 22.48 -9.24 -13.55
CA GLY A 532 23.91 -9.25 -13.31
C GLY A 532 24.32 -10.26 -12.22
N PRO A 533 25.58 -10.73 -12.19
CA PRO A 533 26.06 -11.64 -11.15
C PRO A 533 26.18 -10.96 -9.78
N VAL A 534 26.36 -9.64 -9.75
CA VAL A 534 26.47 -8.79 -8.55
C VAL A 534 26.00 -7.38 -8.88
N VAL A 535 25.73 -6.57 -7.85
CA VAL A 535 25.48 -5.13 -8.02
C VAL A 535 26.73 -4.44 -8.54
N ASN A 536 26.64 -3.76 -9.69
CA ASN A 536 27.76 -2.99 -10.24
C ASN A 536 27.84 -1.62 -9.57
N ASN A 537 28.83 -1.45 -8.70
CA ASN A 537 29.06 -0.23 -7.94
C ASN A 537 29.09 1.02 -8.85
N TYR A 538 28.36 2.07 -8.50
CA TYR A 538 28.27 3.32 -9.25
C TYR A 538 29.62 4.01 -9.52
N GLU A 539 30.65 3.75 -8.69
CA GLU A 539 31.99 4.32 -8.84
C GLU A 539 32.82 3.63 -9.94
N ASP A 540 32.39 2.44 -10.40
CA ASP A 540 33.09 1.69 -11.43
C ASP A 540 32.91 2.36 -12.81
N PRO A 541 33.99 2.85 -13.44
CA PRO A 541 33.91 3.45 -14.76
C PRO A 541 33.53 2.43 -15.85
N ASN A 542 33.78 1.14 -15.65
CA ASN A 542 33.46 0.08 -16.61
C ASN A 542 32.11 -0.53 -16.25
N ARG A 543 31.03 0.10 -16.73
CA ARG A 543 29.68 -0.36 -16.45
C ARG A 543 29.38 -1.70 -17.13
N VAL A 544 28.84 -2.62 -16.34
CA VAL A 544 28.33 -3.93 -16.76
C VAL A 544 26.92 -4.13 -16.21
N ARG A 545 26.26 -5.22 -16.61
CA ARG A 545 24.97 -5.60 -16.03
C ARG A 545 25.06 -5.70 -14.51
N THR A 546 24.09 -5.10 -13.83
CA THR A 546 23.95 -5.07 -12.38
C THR A 546 22.91 -6.11 -11.93
N SER A 547 23.02 -6.60 -10.70
CA SER A 547 22.01 -7.45 -10.05
C SER A 547 20.98 -6.63 -9.26
N SER A 548 20.79 -5.35 -9.60
CA SER A 548 19.89 -4.43 -8.90
C SER A 548 18.45 -4.58 -9.35
N ASP A 549 17.49 -4.21 -8.49
CA ASP A 549 16.13 -3.96 -8.93
C ASP A 549 16.11 -2.71 -9.83
N VAL A 550 15.71 -2.92 -11.09
CA VAL A 550 15.65 -1.88 -12.13
C VAL A 550 14.22 -1.72 -12.70
N SER A 551 13.23 -2.21 -11.95
CA SER A 551 11.85 -2.32 -12.43
C SER A 551 11.00 -1.06 -12.27
N VAL A 552 11.51 -0.06 -11.54
CA VAL A 552 10.73 1.08 -11.07
C VAL A 552 10.33 2.04 -12.19
N THR A 553 11.24 2.37 -13.10
CA THR A 553 10.93 3.25 -14.23
C THR A 553 11.92 3.08 -15.38
N ASN A 554 11.44 3.30 -16.60
CA ASN A 554 12.27 3.28 -17.80
C ASN A 554 11.72 4.21 -18.89
N ALA A 555 12.60 4.73 -19.74
CA ALA A 555 12.24 5.43 -20.95
C ALA A 555 13.24 5.17 -22.05
N CYS A 556 12.74 4.93 -23.26
CA CYS A 556 13.59 4.63 -24.41
C CYS A 556 13.52 5.70 -25.49
N VAL A 557 14.64 5.86 -26.19
CA VAL A 557 14.76 6.71 -27.38
C VAL A 557 15.51 5.97 -28.47
N THR A 558 15.28 6.39 -29.70
CA THR A 558 15.93 5.82 -30.88
C THR A 558 16.48 6.94 -31.76
N ASN A 559 17.58 6.65 -32.43
CA ASN A 559 18.04 7.39 -33.61
C ASN A 559 18.19 6.40 -34.78
N ALA A 560 18.71 6.86 -35.92
CA ALA A 560 18.78 6.05 -37.14
C ALA A 560 19.61 4.75 -36.99
N GLY A 561 20.57 4.69 -36.07
CA GLY A 561 21.51 3.57 -35.94
C GLY A 561 21.56 2.90 -34.57
N SER A 562 20.82 3.41 -33.58
CA SER A 562 20.87 2.90 -32.20
C SER A 562 19.54 3.04 -31.46
N VAL A 563 19.39 2.19 -30.45
CA VAL A 563 18.36 2.27 -29.42
C VAL A 563 19.04 2.54 -28.09
N GLN A 564 18.41 3.38 -27.27
CA GLN A 564 18.88 3.75 -25.94
C GLN A 564 17.73 3.56 -24.96
N VAL A 565 18.01 3.06 -23.76
CA VAL A 565 17.05 2.98 -22.67
C VAL A 565 17.69 3.54 -21.41
N PHE A 566 16.90 4.29 -20.63
CA PHE A 566 17.29 4.89 -19.37
C PHE A 566 16.39 4.33 -18.27
N TYR A 567 16.96 4.01 -17.12
CA TYR A 567 16.27 3.32 -16.03
C TYR A 567 16.94 3.59 -14.69
N ARG A 568 16.16 3.46 -13.62
CA ARG A 568 16.64 3.67 -12.25
C ARG A 568 17.19 2.36 -11.67
N ASP A 569 18.27 2.44 -10.91
CA ASP A 569 18.80 1.36 -10.06
C ASP A 569 18.36 1.60 -8.61
N GLU A 570 17.42 0.78 -8.12
CA GLU A 570 16.88 0.85 -6.76
C GLU A 570 17.91 0.64 -5.66
N SER A 571 18.87 -0.26 -5.87
CA SER A 571 19.87 -0.61 -4.87
C SER A 571 20.80 0.56 -4.54
N GLN A 572 21.05 1.45 -5.51
CA GLN A 572 22.03 2.51 -5.39
C GLN A 572 21.45 3.92 -5.50
N GLY A 573 20.20 4.06 -5.94
CA GLY A 573 19.56 5.37 -6.11
C GLY A 573 20.08 6.16 -7.31
N ILE A 574 20.56 5.48 -8.35
CA ILE A 574 21.23 6.12 -9.49
C ILE A 574 20.44 5.95 -10.79
N LEU A 575 20.67 6.85 -11.74
CA LEU A 575 20.09 6.80 -13.07
C LEU A 575 21.10 6.17 -14.04
N LEU A 576 20.71 5.04 -14.64
CA LEU A 576 21.51 4.30 -15.60
C LEU A 576 21.00 4.50 -17.03
N GLY A 577 21.86 4.19 -17.98
CA GLY A 577 21.54 4.11 -19.40
C GLY A 577 22.18 2.87 -20.04
N ALA A 578 21.57 2.40 -21.11
CA ALA A 578 22.14 1.37 -21.97
C ALA A 578 21.91 1.71 -23.44
N VAL A 579 22.94 1.53 -24.28
CA VAL A 579 22.90 1.80 -25.71
C VAL A 579 23.20 0.55 -26.51
N LYS A 580 22.37 0.23 -27.50
CA LYS A 580 22.62 -0.85 -28.46
C LYS A 580 22.60 -0.34 -29.88
N SER A 581 23.50 -0.86 -30.71
CA SER A 581 23.62 -0.53 -32.13
C SER A 581 23.76 -1.81 -32.95
N ALA A 582 23.79 -1.68 -34.28
CA ALA A 582 24.07 -2.84 -35.14
C ALA A 582 25.51 -3.37 -34.96
N ALA A 583 26.46 -2.49 -34.59
CA ALA A 583 27.87 -2.84 -34.46
C ALA A 583 28.25 -3.33 -33.05
N ASN A 584 27.53 -2.88 -32.02
CA ASN A 584 27.86 -3.15 -30.63
C ASN A 584 26.65 -3.70 -29.88
N PRO A 585 26.84 -4.70 -28.99
CA PRO A 585 25.83 -5.10 -28.02
C PRO A 585 25.52 -3.95 -27.04
N TRP A 586 24.73 -4.22 -26.00
CA TRP A 586 24.45 -3.24 -24.95
C TRP A 586 25.74 -2.72 -24.31
N VAL A 587 25.91 -1.40 -24.37
CA VAL A 587 26.94 -0.64 -23.66
C VAL A 587 26.25 0.14 -22.55
N TYR A 588 26.64 -0.14 -21.31
CA TYR A 588 26.02 0.45 -20.11
C TYR A 588 26.73 1.75 -19.73
N GLU A 589 25.98 2.67 -19.13
CA GLU A 589 26.48 3.96 -18.69
C GLU A 589 25.79 4.39 -17.39
N LEU A 590 26.52 5.15 -16.57
CA LEU A 590 25.93 5.93 -15.50
C LEU A 590 25.50 7.27 -16.10
N VAL A 591 24.24 7.67 -15.94
CA VAL A 591 23.70 8.95 -16.45
C VAL A 591 23.66 10.01 -15.34
N ASP A 592 23.13 9.74 -14.15
CA ASP A 592 23.24 10.67 -13.02
C ASP A 592 23.19 9.92 -11.67
N GLY A 593 23.46 10.63 -10.56
CA GLY A 593 23.51 10.05 -9.22
C GLY A 593 24.93 9.79 -8.68
N ASP A 594 25.96 10.33 -9.34
CA ASP A 594 27.38 10.25 -8.92
C ASP A 594 27.81 11.52 -8.17
N ARG A 595 28.61 11.38 -7.11
CA ARG A 595 29.09 12.46 -6.22
C ARG A 595 30.16 13.38 -6.86
N LYS A 596 30.45 13.25 -8.16
CA LYS A 596 31.52 14.02 -8.85
C LYS A 596 31.04 15.38 -9.35
N THR A 597 31.94 16.37 -9.33
CA THR A 597 31.71 17.81 -9.51
C THR A 597 31.34 18.27 -10.92
N ASP A 598 30.94 17.38 -11.83
CA ASP A 598 30.66 17.68 -13.24
C ASP A 598 29.17 17.99 -13.48
N GLY A 599 28.53 18.63 -12.51
CA GLY A 599 27.13 19.03 -12.56
C GLY A 599 26.11 17.92 -12.24
N ARG A 600 26.56 16.73 -11.81
CA ARG A 600 25.74 15.57 -11.40
C ARG A 600 25.17 15.71 -9.98
N SER A 601 24.18 14.89 -9.62
CA SER A 601 23.56 14.87 -8.27
C SER A 601 24.13 13.80 -7.36
N THR A 602 24.04 14.02 -6.04
CA THR A 602 24.49 13.07 -5.02
C THR A 602 23.42 12.02 -4.74
N GLY A 603 23.34 10.96 -5.56
CA GLY A 603 22.41 9.83 -5.38
C GLY A 603 20.91 10.20 -5.34
N ASP A 604 20.06 9.18 -5.19
CA ASP A 604 18.59 9.23 -5.21
C ASP A 604 17.95 10.07 -6.34
N VAL A 605 18.04 9.53 -7.55
CA VAL A 605 17.47 10.14 -8.76
C VAL A 605 16.59 9.20 -9.57
N GLY A 606 15.74 9.79 -10.40
CA GLY A 606 15.03 9.10 -11.46
C GLY A 606 13.92 8.18 -10.97
N PHE A 607 13.26 8.49 -9.85
CA PHE A 607 12.03 7.77 -9.46
C PHE A 607 10.97 7.95 -10.55
N HIS A 608 10.95 9.12 -11.16
CA HIS A 608 10.19 9.45 -12.34
C HIS A 608 11.13 9.93 -13.43
N LEU A 609 11.05 9.33 -14.62
CA LEU A 609 11.86 9.76 -15.76
C LEU A 609 11.07 9.62 -17.05
N GLN A 610 11.34 10.51 -18.00
CA GLN A 610 10.93 10.37 -19.38
C GLN A 610 12.03 10.85 -20.32
N ALA A 611 12.04 10.34 -21.55
CA ALA A 611 13.06 10.69 -22.52
C ALA A 611 12.47 10.99 -23.90
N THR A 612 13.12 11.88 -24.65
CA THR A 612 12.76 12.17 -26.03
C THR A 612 14.00 12.47 -26.88
N PHE A 613 13.89 12.25 -28.18
CA PHE A 613 14.95 12.55 -29.15
C PHE A 613 14.49 13.62 -30.13
N ASP A 614 15.08 14.81 -30.11
CA ASP A 614 14.74 15.88 -31.05
C ASP A 614 15.98 16.52 -31.65
N SER A 615 15.94 16.82 -32.95
CA SER A 615 17.00 17.59 -33.63
C SER A 615 18.44 17.08 -33.39
N GLY A 616 18.62 15.76 -33.34
CA GLY A 616 19.93 15.12 -33.13
C GLY A 616 20.35 14.97 -31.67
N LYS A 617 19.52 15.42 -30.72
CA LYS A 617 19.78 15.41 -29.29
C LYS A 617 18.84 14.45 -28.56
N THR A 618 19.41 13.75 -27.59
CA THR A 618 18.65 12.99 -26.59
C THR A 618 18.45 13.85 -25.36
N TYR A 619 17.22 13.90 -24.86
CA TYR A 619 16.83 14.59 -23.63
C TYR A 619 16.26 13.56 -22.66
N VAL A 620 16.76 13.54 -21.42
CA VAL A 620 16.24 12.72 -20.34
C VAL A 620 15.86 13.66 -19.21
N VAL A 621 14.58 13.74 -18.88
CA VAL A 621 14.08 14.49 -17.71
C VAL A 621 13.82 13.53 -16.57
N TYR A 622 14.22 13.93 -15.37
CA TYR A 622 14.08 13.12 -14.17
C TYR A 622 14.01 13.98 -12.91
N ASP A 623 13.49 13.39 -11.85
CA ASP A 623 13.52 13.95 -10.51
C ASP A 623 14.78 13.54 -9.74
N SER A 624 15.13 14.33 -8.73
CA SER A 624 16.24 14.05 -7.81
C SER A 624 15.93 14.51 -6.40
N VAL A 625 16.32 13.73 -5.41
CA VAL A 625 16.26 14.12 -4.00
C VAL A 625 17.43 15.03 -3.66
N VAL A 626 17.16 16.13 -2.94
CA VAL A 626 18.19 17.09 -2.53
C VAL A 626 18.46 17.00 -1.03
N THR A 627 17.40 16.95 -0.20
CA THR A 627 17.51 16.70 1.24
C THR A 627 16.38 15.84 1.74
N VAL A 628 16.69 15.10 2.82
CA VAL A 628 15.75 14.26 3.56
C VAL A 628 15.76 14.73 5.02
N ASN A 629 14.59 14.78 5.65
CA ASN A 629 14.48 15.17 7.06
C ASN A 629 14.81 14.02 8.03
N GLN A 630 14.80 14.27 9.34
CA GLN A 630 15.09 13.25 10.36
C GLN A 630 14.10 12.07 10.37
N LYS A 631 12.92 12.23 9.78
CA LYS A 631 11.89 11.17 9.64
C LYS A 631 12.06 10.35 8.36
N LYS A 632 13.14 10.55 7.60
CA LYS A 632 13.38 9.95 6.27
C LYS A 632 12.36 10.37 5.21
N GLU A 633 11.73 11.54 5.37
CA GLU A 633 10.85 12.11 4.35
C GLU A 633 11.64 13.08 3.48
N ILE A 634 11.40 13.04 2.16
CA ILE A 634 12.02 13.97 1.21
C ILE A 634 11.57 15.40 1.57
N SER A 635 12.52 16.24 1.99
CA SER A 635 12.26 17.63 2.38
C SER A 635 12.64 18.64 1.30
N SER A 636 13.45 18.24 0.32
CA SER A 636 13.70 19.04 -0.88
C SER A 636 14.08 18.14 -2.07
N GLY A 637 13.79 18.62 -3.28
CA GLY A 637 14.06 17.91 -4.52
C GLY A 637 14.44 18.87 -5.65
N ALA A 638 14.78 18.31 -6.80
CA ALA A 638 14.99 19.08 -8.02
C ALA A 638 14.47 18.31 -9.23
N VAL A 639 14.13 19.05 -10.29
CA VAL A 639 13.86 18.49 -11.61
C VAL A 639 15.04 18.81 -12.51
N ARG A 640 15.57 17.78 -13.16
CA ARG A 640 16.81 17.84 -13.92
C ARG A 640 16.58 17.36 -15.33
N VAL A 641 17.38 17.88 -16.26
CA VAL A 641 17.46 17.38 -17.62
C VAL A 641 18.90 17.06 -17.97
N ALA A 642 19.14 15.84 -18.44
CA ALA A 642 20.39 15.42 -19.06
C ALA A 642 20.22 15.43 -20.59
N THR A 643 21.15 16.07 -21.30
CA THR A 643 21.13 16.20 -22.75
C THR A 643 22.42 15.67 -23.35
N ARG A 644 22.34 14.90 -24.45
CA ARG A 644 23.53 14.51 -25.23
C ARG A 644 23.29 14.57 -26.73
N VAL A 645 24.38 14.76 -27.49
CA VAL A 645 24.42 14.52 -28.94
C VAL A 645 25.13 13.19 -29.19
N GLY A 646 24.56 12.37 -30.07
CA GLY A 646 25.12 11.03 -30.35
C GLY A 646 24.83 10.02 -29.23
N THR A 647 25.79 9.12 -29.02
CA THR A 647 25.67 7.97 -28.08
C THR A 647 26.90 7.79 -27.20
N ASP A 648 27.81 8.78 -27.16
CA ASP A 648 28.97 8.75 -26.27
C ASP A 648 28.50 8.97 -24.83
N ALA A 649 28.92 8.08 -23.93
CA ALA A 649 28.56 8.12 -22.51
C ALA A 649 29.18 9.32 -21.76
N THR A 650 30.21 9.95 -22.33
CA THR A 650 30.88 11.12 -21.75
C THR A 650 30.31 12.46 -22.22
N ALA A 651 29.40 12.44 -23.21
CA ALA A 651 28.87 13.63 -23.86
C ALA A 651 27.61 14.24 -23.19
N TRP A 652 27.31 13.82 -21.97
CA TRP A 652 26.16 14.34 -21.22
C TRP A 652 26.39 15.77 -20.73
N SER A 653 25.36 16.59 -20.86
CA SER A 653 25.26 17.92 -20.27
C SER A 653 24.04 17.97 -19.36
N TYR A 654 24.22 18.46 -18.14
CA TYR A 654 23.19 18.47 -17.10
C TYR A 654 22.70 19.89 -16.84
N GLN A 655 21.39 20.04 -16.66
CA GLN A 655 20.77 21.28 -16.26
C GLN A 655 19.72 21.02 -15.18
N THR A 656 19.82 21.74 -14.06
CA THR A 656 18.74 21.82 -13.07
C THR A 656 17.68 22.78 -13.59
N LEU A 657 16.47 22.28 -13.83
CA LEU A 657 15.34 23.08 -14.33
C LEU A 657 14.65 23.84 -13.20
N ASP A 658 14.51 23.19 -12.05
CA ASP A 658 13.81 23.72 -10.89
C ASP A 658 14.40 23.06 -9.63
N ILE A 659 14.53 23.83 -8.56
CA ILE A 659 15.10 23.39 -7.29
C ILE A 659 14.34 24.05 -6.15
N SER A 660 14.32 23.39 -4.98
CA SER A 660 13.60 23.86 -3.79
C SER A 660 13.89 25.33 -3.46
N THR A 661 12.81 26.10 -3.38
CA THR A 661 12.78 27.51 -2.99
C THR A 661 11.59 27.75 -2.05
N ASP A 662 11.45 28.95 -1.50
CA ASP A 662 10.27 29.31 -0.70
C ASP A 662 8.94 29.18 -1.46
N ASN A 663 8.97 29.23 -2.80
CA ASN A 663 7.79 29.12 -3.65
C ASN A 663 7.33 27.66 -3.90
N ALA A 664 8.23 26.70 -3.77
CA ALA A 664 7.97 25.28 -3.95
C ALA A 664 9.06 24.47 -3.24
N SER A 665 8.65 23.67 -2.25
CA SER A 665 9.55 23.00 -1.32
C SER A 665 10.01 21.63 -1.80
N VAL A 666 9.12 20.83 -2.39
CA VAL A 666 9.44 19.49 -2.93
C VAL A 666 8.93 19.34 -4.36
N PHE A 667 9.77 18.69 -5.17
CA PHE A 667 9.56 18.43 -6.58
C PHE A 667 9.66 16.94 -6.86
N GLY A 668 9.30 16.55 -8.09
CA GLY A 668 9.54 15.20 -8.56
C GLY A 668 8.45 14.20 -8.18
N TYR A 669 7.25 14.67 -7.82
CA TYR A 669 6.11 13.75 -7.68
C TYR A 669 5.75 13.09 -9.02
N ASP A 670 6.08 13.74 -10.14
CA ASP A 670 6.23 13.14 -11.46
C ASP A 670 6.82 14.15 -12.47
N VAL A 671 7.30 13.66 -13.62
CA VAL A 671 7.84 14.46 -14.73
C VAL A 671 7.28 14.02 -16.10
N ALA A 672 7.21 14.94 -17.05
CA ALA A 672 6.82 14.63 -18.42
C ALA A 672 7.55 15.49 -19.46
N ILE A 673 7.72 14.94 -20.66
CA ILE A 673 8.45 15.56 -21.77
C ILE A 673 7.73 15.36 -23.11
N SER A 674 7.71 16.39 -23.97
CA SER A 674 7.19 16.29 -25.34
C SER A 674 7.90 17.24 -26.27
N LYS A 675 8.04 16.82 -27.53
CA LYS A 675 8.58 17.65 -28.61
C LYS A 675 7.54 18.70 -29.02
N VAL A 676 8.00 19.92 -29.28
CA VAL A 676 7.20 21.05 -29.74
C VAL A 676 8.01 21.85 -30.75
N ASN A 677 7.72 21.70 -32.05
CA ASN A 677 8.25 22.54 -33.14
C ASN A 677 9.75 22.91 -33.03
N GLY A 678 10.64 21.93 -32.90
CA GLY A 678 12.09 22.15 -32.82
C GLY A 678 12.60 22.56 -31.43
N ASP A 679 11.75 22.50 -30.42
CA ASP A 679 12.07 22.64 -29.00
C ASP A 679 11.39 21.52 -28.20
N VAL A 680 11.63 21.48 -26.89
CA VAL A 680 11.10 20.47 -25.96
C VAL A 680 10.36 21.16 -24.83
N MET A 681 9.11 20.73 -24.62
CA MET A 681 8.32 21.13 -23.45
C MET A 681 8.54 20.11 -22.33
N LEU A 682 8.73 20.60 -21.11
CA LEU A 682 8.83 19.79 -19.89
C LEU A 682 7.76 20.22 -18.90
N ALA A 683 7.21 19.26 -18.15
CA ALA A 683 6.26 19.51 -17.07
C ALA A 683 6.57 18.63 -15.85
N TRP A 684 6.24 19.12 -14.66
CA TRP A 684 6.43 18.39 -13.41
C TRP A 684 5.43 18.84 -12.34
N LEU A 685 5.28 17.99 -11.34
CA LEU A 685 4.48 18.28 -10.14
C LEU A 685 5.34 18.83 -9.01
N ALA A 686 4.77 19.76 -8.25
CA ALA A 686 5.42 20.41 -7.12
C ALA A 686 4.42 20.64 -5.96
N THR A 687 4.97 20.81 -4.76
CA THR A 687 4.20 21.18 -3.56
C THR A 687 4.64 22.56 -3.05
N SER A 688 3.67 23.35 -2.61
CA SER A 688 3.90 24.54 -1.78
C SER A 688 4.24 24.14 -0.34
N VAL A 689 4.88 25.06 0.39
CA VAL A 689 5.21 24.86 1.82
C VAL A 689 3.99 24.55 2.70
N THR A 690 2.78 25.01 2.32
CA THR A 690 1.55 24.81 3.08
C THR A 690 0.79 23.53 2.72
N SER A 691 1.11 22.90 1.59
CA SER A 691 0.46 21.67 1.13
C SER A 691 1.32 20.43 1.33
N PHE A 692 2.61 20.60 1.66
CA PHE A 692 3.55 19.51 1.89
C PHE A 692 2.99 18.44 2.87
N PRO A 693 3.09 17.13 2.54
CA PRO A 693 3.74 16.52 1.37
C PRO A 693 2.82 16.29 0.16
N LYS A 694 1.65 16.93 0.10
CA LYS A 694 0.71 16.78 -1.03
C LYS A 694 1.04 17.81 -2.12
N PRO A 695 1.28 17.41 -3.38
CA PRO A 695 1.48 18.37 -4.45
C PRO A 695 0.19 19.18 -4.68
N ASP A 696 0.35 20.45 -5.04
CA ASP A 696 -0.74 21.39 -5.32
C ASP A 696 -0.52 22.20 -6.60
N GLN A 697 0.65 22.03 -7.23
CA GLN A 697 1.10 22.78 -8.39
C GLN A 697 1.49 21.88 -9.56
N ILE A 698 1.09 22.30 -10.77
CA ILE A 698 1.63 21.81 -12.04
C ILE A 698 2.54 22.91 -12.59
N ARG A 699 3.78 22.57 -12.92
CA ARG A 699 4.78 23.50 -13.46
C ARG A 699 5.23 23.01 -14.83
N TRP A 700 5.55 23.93 -15.73
CA TRP A 700 6.05 23.59 -17.06
C TRP A 700 6.93 24.68 -17.66
N VAL A 701 7.76 24.29 -18.62
CA VAL A 701 8.68 25.19 -19.32
C VAL A 701 8.97 24.68 -20.73
N MET A 702 9.28 25.60 -21.63
CA MET A 702 9.93 25.28 -22.91
C MET A 702 11.44 25.36 -22.71
N LEU A 703 12.19 24.36 -23.14
CA LEU A 703 13.63 24.27 -22.86
C LEU A 703 14.45 25.38 -23.56
N SER A 704 13.88 26.09 -24.54
CA SER A 704 14.47 27.30 -25.13
C SER A 704 15.04 28.25 -24.06
N ALA A 705 16.24 28.78 -24.31
CA ALA A 705 16.86 29.75 -23.41
C ALA A 705 16.25 31.15 -23.60
N PRO A 706 15.92 31.90 -22.51
CA PRO A 706 16.02 31.57 -21.08
C PRO A 706 14.81 30.80 -20.51
N LEU A 707 15.03 30.00 -19.45
CA LEU A 707 13.98 29.24 -18.76
C LEU A 707 12.96 30.15 -18.06
N ASN A 708 11.70 30.10 -18.50
CA ASN A 708 10.58 30.79 -17.87
C ASN A 708 9.55 29.78 -17.38
N ILE A 709 9.64 29.42 -16.10
CA ILE A 709 8.78 28.37 -15.52
C ILE A 709 7.37 28.92 -15.29
N SER A 710 6.41 28.34 -16.00
CA SER A 710 4.98 28.57 -15.78
C SER A 710 4.46 27.67 -14.67
N LYS A 711 3.38 28.09 -13.99
CA LYS A 711 2.73 27.32 -12.92
C LYS A 711 1.21 27.47 -12.92
N MET A 712 0.53 26.45 -12.41
CA MET A 712 -0.93 26.43 -12.19
C MET A 712 -1.23 25.65 -10.91
N THR A 713 -2.09 26.20 -10.04
CA THR A 713 -2.64 25.48 -8.88
C THR A 713 -3.87 24.68 -9.27
N THR A 714 -4.32 23.78 -8.39
CA THR A 714 -5.35 22.76 -8.71
C THR A 714 -6.51 22.74 -7.72
N GLU A 715 -6.71 23.81 -6.92
CA GLU A 715 -7.67 23.83 -5.81
C GLU A 715 -9.11 23.42 -6.17
N ASN A 716 -9.61 23.66 -7.39
CA ASN A 716 -10.96 23.25 -7.80
C ASN A 716 -11.07 21.78 -8.22
N PHE A 717 -9.92 21.12 -8.42
CA PHE A 717 -9.79 19.75 -8.93
C PHE A 717 -9.15 18.80 -7.89
N GLY A 718 -8.61 19.36 -6.81
CA GLY A 718 -7.99 18.63 -5.70
C GLY A 718 -6.52 18.27 -5.97
N THR A 719 -5.96 17.41 -5.12
CA THR A 719 -4.52 17.12 -5.13
C THR A 719 -4.08 16.48 -6.45
N PRO A 720 -3.14 17.08 -7.21
CA PRO A 720 -2.54 16.46 -8.37
C PRO A 720 -1.81 15.16 -7.99
N GLY A 721 -1.81 14.18 -8.88
CA GLY A 721 -1.15 12.89 -8.66
C GLY A 721 -0.30 12.49 -9.87
N ALA A 722 0.57 11.50 -9.63
CA ALA A 722 1.53 10.98 -10.60
C ALA A 722 0.90 10.51 -11.93
N TYR A 723 1.75 10.21 -12.90
CA TYR A 723 1.50 9.93 -14.31
C TYR A 723 1.06 11.13 -15.16
N LEU A 724 1.90 12.16 -15.17
CA LEU A 724 1.89 13.24 -16.13
C LEU A 724 2.11 12.73 -17.55
N SER A 725 1.29 13.24 -18.46
CA SER A 725 1.55 13.09 -19.90
C SER A 725 1.26 14.39 -20.62
N ILE A 726 2.09 14.72 -21.59
CA ILE A 726 2.00 16.00 -22.31
C ILE A 726 2.04 15.76 -23.82
N ASP A 727 1.25 16.52 -24.58
CA ASP A 727 1.21 16.44 -26.05
C ASP A 727 1.79 17.67 -26.76
N GLY A 728 2.55 18.47 -26.00
CA GLY A 728 3.11 19.74 -26.43
C GLY A 728 2.21 20.96 -26.19
N LYS A 729 0.97 20.73 -25.73
CA LYS A 729 0.01 21.81 -25.41
C LYS A 729 -0.84 21.49 -24.17
N THR A 730 -1.25 20.25 -24.03
CA THR A 730 -2.13 19.79 -22.97
C THR A 730 -1.33 18.95 -21.99
N ILE A 731 -1.43 19.28 -20.70
CA ILE A 731 -0.85 18.49 -19.61
C ILE A 731 -1.97 17.69 -18.96
N VAL A 732 -1.88 16.37 -19.05
CA VAL A 732 -2.79 15.45 -18.36
C VAL A 732 -2.16 15.02 -17.05
N PHE A 733 -2.97 15.00 -15.99
CA PHE A 733 -2.53 14.68 -14.64
C PHE A 733 -3.68 14.05 -13.84
N ASN A 734 -3.35 13.24 -12.84
CA ASN A 734 -4.36 12.75 -11.90
C ASN A 734 -4.77 13.90 -10.95
N CYS A 735 -6.05 14.01 -10.57
CA CYS A 735 -6.59 15.12 -9.78
C CYS A 735 -7.63 14.63 -8.76
N GLN A 736 -7.20 14.43 -7.50
CA GLN A 736 -8.00 13.75 -6.47
C GLN A 736 -8.52 12.40 -6.99
N GLU A 737 -7.61 11.50 -7.39
CA GLU A 737 -7.89 10.14 -7.90
C GLU A 737 -8.70 10.08 -9.22
N ARG A 738 -8.93 11.22 -9.84
CA ARG A 738 -9.59 11.38 -11.14
C ARG A 738 -8.58 11.83 -12.19
N LEU A 739 -9.03 12.08 -13.41
CA LEU A 739 -8.13 12.52 -14.49
C LEU A 739 -8.53 13.92 -14.96
N CYS A 740 -7.55 14.81 -15.10
CA CYS A 740 -7.72 16.20 -15.52
C CYS A 740 -6.73 16.55 -16.63
N ALA A 741 -7.05 17.61 -17.38
CA ALA A 741 -6.24 18.12 -18.47
C ALA A 741 -6.12 19.65 -18.38
N LEU A 742 -4.91 20.16 -18.32
CA LEU A 742 -4.58 21.59 -18.37
C LEU A 742 -4.19 21.97 -19.81
N ASP A 743 -4.92 22.92 -20.41
CA ASP A 743 -4.52 23.56 -21.68
C ASP A 743 -3.56 24.71 -21.37
N THR A 744 -2.25 24.52 -21.61
CA THR A 744 -1.24 25.52 -21.24
C THR A 744 -1.32 26.80 -22.06
N SER A 745 -2.00 26.77 -23.22
CA SER A 745 -2.26 27.97 -24.03
C SER A 745 -3.31 28.89 -23.44
N LYS A 746 -4.02 28.45 -22.39
CA LYS A 746 -5.08 29.19 -21.68
C LYS A 746 -4.74 29.43 -20.21
N SER A 747 -3.46 29.38 -19.85
CA SER A 747 -3.04 29.53 -18.45
C SER A 747 -3.38 30.89 -17.85
N ASP A 748 -3.61 31.91 -18.69
CA ASP A 748 -4.03 33.27 -18.33
C ASP A 748 -5.42 33.35 -17.69
N ILE A 749 -6.33 32.41 -17.98
CA ILE A 749 -7.67 32.34 -17.37
C ILE A 749 -7.72 31.49 -16.08
N GLY A 750 -6.55 31.16 -15.52
CA GLY A 750 -6.41 30.42 -14.25
C GLY A 750 -7.00 29.01 -14.30
N GLN A 751 -7.68 28.61 -13.21
CA GLN A 751 -8.30 27.27 -13.06
C GLN A 751 -9.26 26.88 -14.21
N SER A 752 -9.78 27.86 -14.96
CA SER A 752 -10.65 27.60 -16.13
C SER A 752 -9.91 26.97 -17.33
N ALA A 753 -8.58 26.97 -17.28
CA ALA A 753 -7.69 26.27 -18.21
C ALA A 753 -7.69 24.74 -17.99
N ILE A 754 -8.12 24.29 -16.81
CA ILE A 754 -8.19 22.88 -16.45
C ILE A 754 -9.58 22.33 -16.79
N ARG A 755 -9.61 21.16 -17.41
CA ARG A 755 -10.83 20.41 -17.74
C ARG A 755 -10.81 19.03 -17.11
N LEU A 756 -11.99 18.59 -16.70
CA LEU A 756 -12.18 17.23 -16.24
C LEU A 756 -12.11 16.27 -17.44
N VAL A 757 -11.28 15.24 -17.32
CA VAL A 757 -11.19 14.17 -18.31
C VAL A 757 -12.11 13.02 -17.89
N ARG A 758 -12.05 12.60 -16.63
CA ARG A 758 -12.81 11.44 -16.10
C ARG A 758 -13.28 11.73 -14.68
N SER A 759 -14.54 11.39 -14.36
CA SER A 759 -15.08 11.55 -12.99
C SER A 759 -14.87 10.37 -12.07
N SER A 760 -14.73 9.15 -12.58
CA SER A 760 -14.56 7.97 -11.73
C SER A 760 -13.24 8.05 -10.97
N GLN A 761 -13.29 7.85 -9.66
CA GLN A 761 -12.09 7.69 -8.84
C GLN A 761 -11.48 6.31 -9.03
N SER A 762 -10.17 6.22 -8.83
CA SER A 762 -9.42 4.98 -8.77
C SER A 762 -8.47 5.07 -7.58
N VAL A 763 -8.43 4.03 -6.76
CA VAL A 763 -7.56 3.96 -5.57
C VAL A 763 -6.09 4.14 -5.96
N GLU A 764 -5.71 3.67 -7.16
CA GLU A 764 -4.40 3.92 -7.73
C GLU A 764 -4.44 4.97 -8.85
N PRO A 765 -3.42 5.83 -8.98
CA PRO A 765 -3.30 6.77 -10.07
C PRO A 765 -3.36 6.07 -11.44
N THR A 766 -4.01 6.71 -12.40
CA THR A 766 -4.17 6.18 -13.77
C THR A 766 -3.06 6.72 -14.66
N GLN A 767 -2.27 5.84 -15.29
CA GLN A 767 -1.35 6.27 -16.33
C GLN A 767 -2.11 6.63 -17.61
N SER A 768 -1.60 7.59 -18.36
CA SER A 768 -2.19 8.01 -19.63
C SER A 768 -1.14 8.27 -20.70
N ALA A 769 -1.53 8.06 -21.96
CA ALA A 769 -0.67 8.32 -23.11
C ALA A 769 -1.46 8.91 -24.28
N TRP A 770 -0.84 9.79 -25.06
CA TRP A 770 -1.48 10.42 -26.23
C TRP A 770 -1.33 9.57 -27.48
N VAL A 771 -2.42 9.34 -28.23
CA VAL A 771 -2.39 8.56 -29.47
C VAL A 771 -3.20 9.24 -30.57
N SER A 772 -2.67 9.25 -31.79
CA SER A 772 -3.37 9.79 -32.96
C SER A 772 -3.94 8.67 -33.83
N VAL A 773 -5.27 8.60 -33.92
CA VAL A 773 -5.98 7.60 -34.74
C VAL A 773 -6.72 8.34 -35.84
N ASN A 774 -6.40 8.05 -37.10
CA ASN A 774 -7.00 8.71 -38.26
C ASN A 774 -6.98 10.25 -38.16
N LYS A 775 -5.82 10.81 -37.77
CA LYS A 775 -5.59 12.26 -37.56
C LYS A 775 -6.36 12.91 -36.41
N VAL A 776 -7.08 12.12 -35.60
CA VAL A 776 -7.73 12.60 -34.37
C VAL A 776 -6.87 12.19 -33.18
N LYS A 777 -6.51 13.15 -32.33
CA LYS A 777 -5.82 12.90 -31.07
C LYS A 777 -6.81 12.36 -30.03
N TYR A 778 -6.43 11.28 -29.38
CA TYR A 778 -7.11 10.69 -28.24
C TYR A 778 -6.13 10.58 -27.07
N LEU A 779 -6.68 10.68 -25.87
CA LEU A 779 -5.97 10.27 -24.67
C LEU A 779 -6.32 8.82 -24.37
N LEU A 780 -5.32 8.00 -24.15
CA LEU A 780 -5.48 6.62 -23.71
C LEU A 780 -5.39 6.58 -22.19
N ALA A 781 -6.38 5.99 -21.52
CA ALA A 781 -6.36 5.81 -20.07
C ALA A 781 -7.35 4.72 -19.64
N THR A 782 -7.21 4.24 -18.40
CA THR A 782 -8.18 3.33 -17.80
C THR A 782 -9.49 4.04 -17.45
N VAL A 783 -10.62 3.46 -17.82
CA VAL A 783 -11.97 3.90 -17.44
C VAL A 783 -12.76 2.68 -16.99
N SER A 784 -13.18 2.67 -15.72
CA SER A 784 -13.93 1.54 -15.14
C SER A 784 -13.22 0.19 -15.34
N ASN A 785 -11.92 0.14 -15.01
CA ASN A 785 -11.04 -1.03 -15.14
C ASN A 785 -10.93 -1.61 -16.56
N LYS A 786 -11.10 -0.74 -17.57
CA LYS A 786 -10.98 -1.05 -19.00
C LYS A 786 -10.11 0.00 -19.68
N LEU A 787 -9.24 -0.43 -20.58
CA LEU A 787 -8.48 0.49 -21.40
C LEU A 787 -9.40 1.20 -22.42
N ALA A 788 -9.37 2.53 -22.45
CA ALA A 788 -10.24 3.34 -23.30
C ALA A 788 -9.51 4.47 -24.01
N LEU A 789 -10.06 4.89 -25.15
CA LEU A 789 -9.71 6.12 -25.85
C LEU A 789 -10.68 7.22 -25.41
N LEU A 790 -10.14 8.36 -24.98
CA LEU A 790 -10.88 9.51 -24.51
C LEU A 790 -10.63 10.70 -25.43
N LYS A 791 -11.66 11.53 -25.63
CA LYS A 791 -11.55 12.81 -26.33
C LYS A 791 -12.46 13.88 -25.70
N PRO A 792 -12.06 15.16 -25.74
CA PRO A 792 -12.89 16.28 -25.29
C PRO A 792 -14.30 16.30 -25.87
#